data_AF-A0A7C7X9V2-F1
#
_entry.id   AF-A0A7C7X9V2-F1
#
_cell.length_a   1.000
_cell.length_b   1.000
_cell.length_c   1.000
_cell.angle_alpha   90.00
_cell.angle_beta   90.00
_cell.angle_gamma   90.00
#
_symmetry.space_group_name_H-M   'P 1'
#
loop_
_entity.id
_entity.type
_entity.pdbx_description
1 polymer ?
#
loop_
_entity_poly.entity_id
_entity_poly.type
_entity_poly.pdbx_seq_one_letter_code
_entity_poly.pdbx_strand_id
1 'polypeptide(L)'
;MVLLAFEKIGRLPDSNDNAAITVCDVDAGTQVAYQDRELVISQQIPVAHRFAVKPIKEGDFVYSWGQPFGIALSKIEPGDYLCNEMVLSEFAKRSMSSRFPASPNFKDYIHPVNLEEQFHLGEQVPLHEKQKYFEGIDRGNRGVGTRNYIVVLGSSSQTGGFVRQLADSFKKVSEQYPNVDGVVPIAHTEGGANEVPNNQELLLRTLSGFAVHPNVGAVLSIDFGTEPLNNKVLKTYLKEKNYAINEVIHQFFTIDVSHDEAQASAAHIIEQWLPQLNQFKRTRQPLSKVKIALQCGGSDAFSGVSGNPLAAWIGKEIIRYGGMANLAETDELIGAETYVLDNVRNKATAERFLQLSERFKSYAKRHGHTAEGNPSGGNILRGLYNIAIKSIGAARKRHPDVRLDHVIEYAEPMTEPGFYFMDSPGNDPESIAGQVASGANLVYFVTGNGSITNFPFVPTIKIMTTTERFELLNGDIDVNAGHYLDGESLDSLGKKTMDLTQNVLSGEKSAGEKAGHSQVNIWRDWYNEGTLELSSLKSEDALGGTPLPLRYQIQNNPLFYEAIQSGENYNPEQIGLVLPTSLCSGEVAKMLADRLTEQKIGQDQGISRFIALDHTEGCGCSSGTSMEMFIRTMLSHLLHPNVSMAVSLEHGCEKTHNAYMRQELEKLGGTSKKVGWFSIQLDGGIDNVMQKATSWCQMNAALLKTGPAKKVEAKNIRVGILTRGHLPEFVENTLTSFCQRLLDAELSIIIPENSTLLKSLASRGLVLDSQLQPTLAYGQQALESGLHVMAISSATLEETMAGMGGSGVQVIFSFLKARPISIHPMIPVVQSTWKGKLANPFQNDFDINLPQDSTQGSTQLIEMLEQVLSRQYTPKNNVRHNNVFQISRGMRGISL
;
A
#
# COMPACT_ATOMS: atom_id res chain seq x y z
N MET A 1 -20.72 45.21 -8.92
CA MET A 1 -20.84 43.79 -8.51
C MET A 1 -21.67 43.10 -9.57
N VAL A 2 -21.20 41.96 -10.08
CA VAL A 2 -21.90 41.18 -11.11
C VAL A 2 -22.71 40.11 -10.38
N LEU A 3 -24.03 40.07 -10.60
CA LEU A 3 -24.89 39.00 -10.12
C LEU A 3 -24.56 37.72 -10.89
N LEU A 4 -24.02 36.71 -10.21
CA LEU A 4 -23.69 35.42 -10.81
C LEU A 4 -24.86 34.44 -10.63
N ALA A 5 -25.08 33.59 -11.63
CA ALA A 5 -26.00 32.46 -11.48
C ALA A 5 -25.41 31.43 -10.51
N PHE A 6 -26.25 30.83 -9.65
CA PHE A 6 -25.82 29.83 -8.66
C PHE A 6 -25.00 28.69 -9.28
N GLU A 7 -25.38 28.22 -10.46
CA GLU A 7 -24.73 27.11 -11.15
C GLU A 7 -23.30 27.45 -11.62
N LYS A 8 -22.91 28.72 -11.61
CA LYS A 8 -21.51 29.11 -11.90
C LYS A 8 -20.61 28.98 -10.68
N ILE A 9 -21.16 29.00 -9.47
CA ILE A 9 -20.37 29.07 -8.24
C ILE A 9 -20.60 27.93 -7.28
N GLY A 10 -21.75 27.23 -7.34
CA GLY A 10 -22.06 26.16 -6.41
C GLY A 10 -23.00 25.07 -6.92
N ARG A 11 -23.02 23.95 -6.20
CA ARG A 11 -23.89 22.79 -6.43
C ARG A 11 -24.58 22.42 -5.13
N LEU A 12 -25.86 22.12 -5.21
CA LEU A 12 -26.64 21.58 -4.10
C LEU A 12 -26.82 20.07 -4.33
N PRO A 13 -26.35 19.19 -3.42
CA PRO A 13 -26.43 17.75 -3.63
C PRO A 13 -27.85 17.19 -3.66
N ASP A 14 -28.73 17.68 -2.79
CA ASP A 14 -30.17 17.40 -2.77
C ASP A 14 -30.98 18.70 -2.62
N SER A 15 -32.17 18.77 -3.21
CA SER A 15 -33.08 19.92 -3.12
C SER A 15 -33.45 20.33 -1.68
N ASN A 16 -33.44 19.39 -0.74
CA ASN A 16 -33.74 19.63 0.67
C ASN A 16 -32.55 20.17 1.46
N ASP A 17 -31.34 20.13 0.91
CA ASP A 17 -30.14 20.60 1.59
C ASP A 17 -30.20 22.11 1.87
N ASN A 18 -29.42 22.50 2.87
CA ASN A 18 -29.18 23.90 3.25
C ASN A 18 -27.71 24.32 3.09
N ALA A 19 -26.82 23.41 2.68
CA ALA A 19 -25.40 23.67 2.43
C ALA A 19 -25.02 23.36 0.97
N ALA A 20 -24.65 24.37 0.20
CA ALA A 20 -24.13 24.21 -1.17
C ALA A 20 -22.61 24.06 -1.17
N ILE A 21 -22.06 23.34 -2.15
CA ILE A 21 -20.62 23.13 -2.38
C ILE A 21 -20.17 24.12 -3.45
N THR A 22 -19.07 24.83 -3.26
CA THR A 22 -18.48 25.71 -4.28
C THR A 22 -17.77 24.90 -5.36
N VAL A 23 -17.90 25.31 -6.63
CA VAL A 23 -17.20 24.68 -7.78
C VAL A 23 -15.97 25.47 -8.25
N CYS A 24 -15.74 26.64 -7.68
CA CYS A 24 -14.56 27.48 -7.88
C CYS A 24 -14.31 28.29 -6.60
N ASP A 25 -13.17 28.99 -6.52
CA ASP A 25 -12.95 29.98 -5.46
C ASP A 25 -13.96 31.14 -5.63
N VAL A 26 -14.61 31.54 -4.54
CA VAL A 26 -15.62 32.60 -4.53
C VAL A 26 -15.20 33.73 -3.61
N ASP A 27 -15.11 34.95 -4.13
CA ASP A 27 -14.70 36.12 -3.35
C ASP A 27 -15.81 36.65 -2.45
N ALA A 28 -15.41 37.28 -1.34
CA ALA A 28 -16.33 37.99 -0.45
C ALA A 28 -17.06 39.12 -1.19
N GLY A 29 -18.35 39.30 -0.91
CA GLY A 29 -19.21 40.28 -1.56
C GLY A 29 -19.78 39.84 -2.91
N THR A 30 -19.47 38.62 -3.38
CA THR A 30 -20.09 38.05 -4.59
C THR A 30 -21.60 37.95 -4.41
N GLN A 31 -22.36 38.52 -5.35
CA GLN A 31 -23.81 38.41 -5.41
C GLN A 31 -24.22 37.21 -6.25
N VAL A 32 -25.13 36.39 -5.74
CA VAL A 32 -25.53 35.13 -6.37
C VAL A 32 -27.04 35.07 -6.45
N ALA A 33 -27.55 34.83 -7.66
CA ALA A 33 -28.96 34.52 -7.89
C ALA A 33 -29.20 33.04 -7.59
N TYR A 34 -30.04 32.76 -6.60
CA TYR A 34 -30.43 31.40 -6.22
C TYR A 34 -31.94 31.34 -6.00
N GLN A 35 -32.63 30.58 -6.86
CA GLN A 35 -34.10 30.57 -6.93
C GLN A 35 -34.64 32.01 -7.05
N ASP A 36 -35.63 32.38 -6.23
CA ASP A 36 -36.23 33.71 -6.22
C ASP A 36 -35.50 34.69 -5.28
N ARG A 37 -34.25 34.42 -4.91
CA ARG A 37 -33.48 35.21 -3.93
C ARG A 37 -32.10 35.59 -4.45
N GLU A 38 -31.61 36.70 -3.93
CA GLU A 38 -30.22 37.12 -4.05
C GLU A 38 -29.51 36.85 -2.72
N LEU A 39 -28.37 36.18 -2.77
CA LEU A 39 -27.52 35.93 -1.60
C LEU A 39 -26.14 36.57 -1.82
N VAL A 40 -25.54 37.06 -0.74
CA VAL A 40 -24.23 37.71 -0.75
C VAL A 40 -23.26 36.84 0.02
N ILE A 41 -22.17 36.44 -0.65
CA ILE A 41 -21.11 35.65 -0.04
C ILE A 41 -20.39 36.50 1.02
N SER A 42 -20.44 36.09 2.29
CA SER A 42 -19.98 36.93 3.39
C SER A 42 -18.45 37.01 3.51
N GLN A 43 -17.75 36.00 3.00
CA GLN A 43 -16.29 35.85 3.08
C GLN A 43 -15.78 35.01 1.92
N GLN A 44 -14.47 35.05 1.65
CA GLN A 44 -13.89 34.23 0.59
C GLN A 44 -14.09 32.74 0.92
N ILE A 45 -14.60 31.97 -0.05
CA ILE A 45 -14.87 30.54 0.10
C ILE A 45 -14.05 29.79 -0.94
N PRO A 46 -13.10 28.92 -0.53
CA PRO A 46 -12.34 28.13 -1.49
C PRO A 46 -13.22 27.17 -2.28
N VAL A 47 -12.76 26.70 -3.44
CA VAL A 47 -13.38 25.59 -4.17
C VAL A 47 -13.60 24.36 -3.28
N ALA A 48 -14.69 23.62 -3.51
CA ALA A 48 -15.12 22.43 -2.76
C ALA A 48 -15.64 22.69 -1.33
N HIS A 49 -15.51 23.92 -0.80
CA HIS A 49 -16.05 24.29 0.52
C HIS A 49 -17.52 24.67 0.44
N ARG A 50 -18.15 24.88 1.61
CA ARG A 50 -19.61 24.95 1.71
C ARG A 50 -20.13 26.26 2.25
N PHE A 51 -21.27 26.69 1.72
CA PHE A 51 -21.97 27.87 2.21
C PHE A 51 -23.46 27.59 2.39
N ALA A 52 -24.09 28.34 3.31
CA ALA A 52 -25.51 28.22 3.57
C ALA A 52 -26.33 28.83 2.41
N VAL A 53 -27.35 28.14 1.94
CA VAL A 53 -28.31 28.66 0.93
C VAL A 53 -29.67 29.06 1.53
N LYS A 54 -29.89 28.72 2.80
CA LYS A 54 -31.10 29.03 3.58
C LYS A 54 -30.68 29.46 5.00
N PRO A 55 -31.48 30.25 5.73
CA PRO A 55 -31.20 30.56 7.13
C PRO A 55 -31.17 29.28 7.98
N ILE A 56 -30.18 29.14 8.87
CA ILE A 56 -30.05 28.01 9.80
C ILE A 56 -29.97 28.59 11.22
N LYS A 57 -30.87 28.17 12.12
CA LYS A 57 -30.87 28.68 13.50
C LYS A 57 -29.88 27.88 14.35
N GLU A 58 -29.47 28.46 15.48
CA GLU A 58 -28.73 27.72 16.50
C GLU A 58 -29.50 26.47 16.93
N GLY A 59 -28.79 25.33 16.95
CA GLY A 59 -29.38 24.02 17.24
C GLY A 59 -30.02 23.30 16.05
N ASP A 60 -30.24 23.97 14.91
CA ASP A 60 -30.73 23.31 13.70
C ASP A 60 -29.61 22.48 13.02
N PHE A 61 -30.02 21.49 12.22
CA PHE A 61 -29.11 20.65 11.46
C PHE A 61 -28.60 21.34 10.19
N VAL A 62 -27.35 21.01 9.83
CA VAL A 62 -26.75 21.30 8.53
C VAL A 62 -26.81 20.02 7.68
N TYR A 63 -27.36 20.13 6.48
CA TYR A 63 -27.71 19.00 5.61
C TYR A 63 -26.87 18.97 4.32
N SER A 64 -26.49 17.76 3.93
CA SER A 64 -25.94 17.45 2.60
C SER A 64 -26.44 16.06 2.16
N TRP A 65 -26.86 15.93 0.91
CA TRP A 65 -27.54 14.73 0.37
C TRP A 65 -28.75 14.29 1.21
N GLY A 66 -29.51 15.25 1.77
CA GLY A 66 -30.68 15.00 2.60
C GLY A 66 -30.38 14.45 4.00
N GLN A 67 -29.10 14.36 4.39
CA GLN A 67 -28.66 13.81 5.67
C GLN A 67 -27.95 14.88 6.51
N PRO A 68 -28.16 14.90 7.84
CA PRO A 68 -27.50 15.86 8.71
C PRO A 68 -26.04 15.46 8.92
N PHE A 69 -25.12 16.42 8.80
CA PHE A 69 -23.68 16.21 9.10
C PHE A 69 -23.16 17.12 10.21
N GLY A 70 -23.99 18.05 10.67
CA GLY A 70 -23.60 19.00 11.71
C GLY A 70 -24.79 19.67 12.38
N ILE A 71 -24.53 20.30 13.52
CA ILE A 71 -25.50 21.11 14.26
C ILE A 71 -24.94 22.54 14.35
N ALA A 72 -25.75 23.52 13.97
CA ALA A 72 -25.36 24.93 14.03
C ALA A 72 -25.12 25.37 15.50
N LEU A 73 -23.98 26.00 15.75
CA LEU A 73 -23.57 26.55 17.05
C LEU A 73 -24.08 27.98 17.28
N SER A 74 -24.51 28.63 16.21
CA SER A 74 -25.05 29.99 16.21
C SER A 74 -25.95 30.15 14.98
N LYS A 75 -26.60 31.30 14.84
CA LYS A 75 -27.36 31.63 13.63
C LYS A 75 -26.41 31.73 12.43
N ILE A 76 -26.75 31.07 11.32
CA ILE A 76 -26.02 31.11 10.05
C ILE A 76 -26.96 31.68 8.97
N GLU A 77 -26.53 32.74 8.30
CA GLU A 77 -27.30 33.40 7.24
C GLU A 77 -26.98 32.83 5.86
N PRO A 78 -27.89 32.93 4.87
CA PRO A 78 -27.58 32.59 3.49
C PRO A 78 -26.35 33.35 2.97
N GLY A 79 -25.41 32.65 2.34
CA GLY A 79 -24.13 33.17 1.87
C GLY A 79 -22.98 33.01 2.87
N ASP A 80 -23.27 32.58 4.11
CA ASP A 80 -22.22 32.31 5.10
C ASP A 80 -21.45 31.04 4.81
N TYR A 81 -20.12 31.15 4.91
CA TYR A 81 -19.21 30.02 4.89
C TYR A 81 -19.40 29.13 6.13
N LEU A 82 -19.67 27.84 5.92
CA LEU A 82 -19.78 26.81 6.95
C LEU A 82 -18.41 26.28 7.36
N CYS A 83 -18.06 26.33 8.65
CA CYS A 83 -16.80 25.83 9.19
C CYS A 83 -16.99 25.17 10.57
N ASN A 84 -16.37 24.00 10.76
CA ASN A 84 -16.21 23.34 12.06
C ASN A 84 -14.78 23.53 12.61
N GLU A 85 -14.55 23.00 13.81
CA GLU A 85 -13.25 23.04 14.49
C GLU A 85 -12.12 22.40 13.67
N MET A 86 -12.41 21.26 13.01
CA MET A 86 -11.42 20.52 12.23
C MET A 86 -10.90 21.30 11.03
N VAL A 87 -11.80 21.95 10.29
CA VAL A 87 -11.45 22.84 9.17
C VAL A 87 -10.53 23.97 9.65
N LEU A 88 -10.92 24.66 10.71
CA LEU A 88 -10.13 25.77 11.25
C LEU A 88 -8.73 25.33 11.74
N SER A 89 -8.65 24.17 12.41
CA SER A 89 -7.38 23.59 12.88
C SER A 89 -6.43 23.25 11.72
N GLU A 90 -6.93 22.62 10.65
CA GLU A 90 -6.11 22.27 9.49
C GLU A 90 -5.59 23.49 8.71
N PHE A 91 -6.39 24.55 8.62
CA PHE A 91 -5.94 25.81 8.02
C PHE A 91 -4.95 26.57 8.90
N ALA A 92 -5.10 26.54 10.22
CA ALA A 92 -4.16 27.14 11.17
C ALA A 92 -2.75 26.52 11.04
N LYS A 93 -2.65 25.20 10.90
CA LYS A 93 -1.37 24.48 10.68
C LYS A 93 -0.60 24.96 9.44
N ARG A 94 -1.27 25.57 8.47
CA ARG A 94 -0.70 26.03 7.18
C ARG A 94 -0.59 27.54 7.07
N SER A 95 -0.75 28.28 8.18
CA SER A 95 -0.68 29.75 8.22
C SER A 95 -1.67 30.44 7.26
N MET A 96 -2.83 29.83 7.01
CA MET A 96 -3.87 30.39 6.13
C MET A 96 -4.99 31.12 6.89
N SER A 97 -4.77 31.47 8.16
CA SER A 97 -5.82 31.92 9.11
C SER A 97 -6.57 33.21 8.70
N SER A 98 -6.00 34.05 7.84
CA SER A 98 -6.63 35.33 7.45
C SER A 98 -7.78 35.21 6.44
N ARG A 99 -8.12 34.00 5.97
CA ARG A 99 -9.15 33.75 4.95
C ARG A 99 -10.44 33.11 5.48
N PHE A 100 -10.58 32.91 6.80
CA PHE A 100 -11.61 32.04 7.40
C PHE A 100 -12.37 32.69 8.55
N PRO A 101 -13.58 32.18 8.91
CA PRO A 101 -14.28 32.62 10.10
C PRO A 101 -13.41 32.45 11.36
N ALA A 102 -13.51 33.39 12.30
CA ALA A 102 -12.70 33.40 13.52
C ALA A 102 -13.04 32.27 14.51
N SER A 103 -14.23 31.68 14.39
CA SER A 103 -14.75 30.62 15.25
C SER A 103 -15.63 29.66 14.45
N PRO A 104 -15.74 28.38 14.84
CA PRO A 104 -16.61 27.43 14.16
C PRO A 104 -18.08 27.87 14.31
N ASN A 105 -18.88 27.69 13.25
CA ASN A 105 -20.31 28.02 13.26
C ASN A 105 -21.22 26.77 13.29
N PHE A 106 -20.65 25.58 13.12
CA PHE A 106 -21.33 24.31 13.39
C PHE A 106 -20.37 23.30 14.06
N LYS A 107 -20.95 22.31 14.75
CA LYS A 107 -20.23 21.14 15.29
C LYS A 107 -20.63 19.87 14.55
N ASP A 108 -19.74 18.89 14.53
CA ASP A 108 -19.99 17.61 13.85
C ASP A 108 -21.16 16.85 14.48
N TYR A 109 -21.89 16.14 13.63
CA TYR A 109 -23.00 15.29 14.04
C TYR A 109 -23.07 14.05 13.14
N ILE A 110 -23.21 12.88 13.77
CA ILE A 110 -23.50 11.62 13.11
C ILE A 110 -24.91 11.20 13.56
N HIS A 111 -25.79 10.96 12.60
CA HIS A 111 -27.15 10.54 12.91
C HIS A 111 -27.17 9.09 13.40
N PRO A 112 -27.72 8.79 14.59
CA PRO A 112 -27.80 7.42 15.06
C PRO A 112 -28.82 6.61 14.26
N VAL A 113 -28.46 5.37 13.92
CA VAL A 113 -29.38 4.42 13.30
C VAL A 113 -30.20 3.71 14.36
N ASN A 114 -31.52 3.71 14.17
CA ASN A 114 -32.45 2.89 14.94
C ASN A 114 -33.20 1.96 13.98
N LEU A 115 -32.77 0.71 13.91
CA LEU A 115 -33.38 -0.28 13.01
C LEU A 115 -34.87 -0.51 13.28
N GLU A 116 -35.34 -0.41 14.53
CA GLU A 116 -36.75 -0.64 14.85
C GLU A 116 -37.66 0.46 14.28
N GLU A 117 -37.15 1.69 14.15
CA GLU A 117 -37.89 2.84 13.64
C GLU A 117 -37.68 3.09 12.15
N GLN A 118 -36.53 2.69 11.59
CA GLN A 118 -36.08 3.07 10.25
C GLN A 118 -36.05 1.91 9.24
N PHE A 119 -36.36 0.68 9.65
CA PHE A 119 -36.31 -0.46 8.75
C PHE A 119 -37.49 -0.48 7.77
N HIS A 120 -37.16 -0.53 6.48
CA HIS A 120 -38.11 -0.73 5.39
C HIS A 120 -37.62 -1.85 4.46
N LEU A 121 -38.54 -2.70 4.01
CA LEU A 121 -38.22 -3.76 3.06
C LEU A 121 -37.97 -3.15 1.68
N GLY A 122 -36.75 -3.31 1.17
CA GLY A 122 -36.34 -2.79 -0.11
C GLY A 122 -36.85 -3.59 -1.31
N GLU A 123 -37.16 -2.89 -2.41
CA GLU A 123 -37.40 -3.48 -3.73
C GLU A 123 -36.15 -3.33 -4.60
N GLN A 124 -35.81 -4.39 -5.35
CA GLN A 124 -34.69 -4.32 -6.29
C GLN A 124 -35.16 -3.74 -7.62
N VAL A 125 -34.26 -3.01 -8.30
CA VAL A 125 -34.54 -2.45 -9.63
C VAL A 125 -34.95 -3.54 -10.63
N PRO A 126 -35.92 -3.26 -11.53
CA PRO A 126 -36.38 -4.24 -12.50
C PRO A 126 -35.31 -4.54 -13.55
N LEU A 127 -35.22 -5.81 -13.92
CA LEU A 127 -34.33 -6.25 -15.00
C LEU A 127 -34.75 -5.63 -16.34
N HIS A 128 -33.77 -5.37 -17.19
CA HIS A 128 -34.01 -5.03 -18.60
C HIS A 128 -34.58 -6.25 -19.33
N GLU A 129 -35.58 -6.01 -20.18
CA GLU A 129 -36.17 -7.06 -21.03
C GLU A 129 -35.17 -7.62 -22.05
N LYS A 130 -34.27 -6.77 -22.56
CA LYS A 130 -33.26 -7.12 -23.57
C LYS A 130 -31.87 -7.14 -22.93
N GLN A 131 -31.11 -8.19 -23.22
CA GLN A 131 -29.72 -8.29 -22.77
C GLN A 131 -28.74 -7.53 -23.65
N LYS A 132 -27.69 -7.01 -23.00
CA LYS A 132 -26.46 -6.54 -23.64
C LYS A 132 -25.36 -7.58 -23.47
N TYR A 133 -24.33 -7.49 -24.31
CA TYR A 133 -23.30 -8.50 -24.44
C TYR A 133 -21.91 -7.88 -24.54
N PHE A 134 -20.88 -8.67 -24.24
CA PHE A 134 -19.47 -8.34 -24.41
C PHE A 134 -18.71 -9.59 -24.89
N GLU A 135 -17.48 -9.42 -25.37
CA GLU A 135 -16.61 -10.52 -25.81
C GLU A 135 -15.74 -11.05 -24.64
N GLY A 136 -16.27 -12.05 -23.93
CA GLY A 136 -15.66 -12.65 -22.75
C GLY A 136 -15.17 -14.09 -22.94
N ILE A 137 -14.41 -14.61 -22.00
CA ILE A 137 -13.88 -15.98 -22.03
C ILE A 137 -14.71 -16.85 -21.09
N ASP A 138 -15.44 -17.81 -21.65
CA ASP A 138 -16.24 -18.74 -20.87
C ASP A 138 -15.34 -19.65 -20.02
N ARG A 139 -15.55 -19.66 -18.71
CA ARG A 139 -14.84 -20.52 -17.74
C ARG A 139 -15.79 -21.50 -17.04
N GLY A 140 -16.99 -21.73 -17.58
CA GLY A 140 -17.96 -22.64 -16.97
C GLY A 140 -18.44 -22.12 -15.62
N ASN A 141 -18.33 -22.94 -14.57
CA ASN A 141 -18.87 -22.61 -13.24
C ASN A 141 -18.09 -21.47 -12.58
N ARG A 142 -16.84 -21.24 -12.99
CA ARG A 142 -16.05 -20.09 -12.50
C ARG A 142 -16.65 -18.76 -12.95
N GLY A 143 -17.37 -18.72 -14.07
CA GLY A 143 -17.97 -17.53 -14.64
C GLY A 143 -17.33 -17.13 -15.97
N VAL A 144 -17.25 -15.83 -16.25
CA VAL A 144 -16.71 -15.30 -17.51
C VAL A 144 -15.51 -14.40 -17.23
N GLY A 145 -14.38 -14.72 -17.86
CA GLY A 145 -13.17 -13.91 -17.82
C GLY A 145 -13.23 -12.73 -18.79
N THR A 146 -12.74 -11.58 -18.36
CA THR A 146 -12.46 -10.40 -19.19
C THR A 146 -11.02 -10.40 -19.69
N ARG A 147 -10.16 -11.24 -19.12
CA ARG A 147 -8.74 -11.45 -19.45
C ARG A 147 -8.35 -12.94 -19.31
N ASN A 148 -7.16 -13.31 -19.75
CA ASN A 148 -6.57 -14.65 -19.71
C ASN A 148 -5.11 -14.57 -19.24
N TYR A 149 -4.93 -14.41 -17.93
CA TYR A 149 -3.62 -14.37 -17.30
C TYR A 149 -3.19 -15.73 -16.76
N ILE A 150 -1.88 -15.94 -16.72
CA ILE A 150 -1.26 -16.91 -15.83
C ILE A 150 -0.87 -16.19 -14.55
N VAL A 151 -1.30 -16.72 -13.40
CA VAL A 151 -0.96 -16.16 -12.10
C VAL A 151 0.13 -17.01 -11.46
N VAL A 152 1.25 -16.38 -11.10
CA VAL A 152 2.27 -16.97 -10.22
C VAL A 152 1.96 -16.50 -8.80
N LEU A 153 1.37 -17.39 -8.01
CA LEU A 153 0.81 -17.10 -6.69
C LEU A 153 1.82 -17.44 -5.60
N GLY A 154 2.30 -16.44 -4.84
CA GLY A 154 3.04 -16.71 -3.62
C GLY A 154 2.07 -17.17 -2.53
N SER A 155 2.38 -18.26 -1.84
CA SER A 155 1.63 -18.68 -0.65
C SER A 155 1.91 -17.83 0.60
N SER A 156 3.03 -17.11 0.63
CA SER A 156 3.41 -16.20 1.71
C SER A 156 4.36 -15.11 1.22
N SER A 157 4.64 -14.10 2.05
CA SER A 157 5.62 -13.04 1.75
C SER A 157 7.02 -13.55 1.43
N GLN A 158 7.40 -14.73 1.93
CA GLN A 158 8.72 -15.32 1.72
C GLN A 158 8.97 -15.75 0.27
N THR A 159 7.93 -15.94 -0.55
CA THR A 159 8.06 -16.28 -1.98
C THR A 159 7.93 -15.08 -2.90
N GLY A 160 7.74 -13.87 -2.36
CA GLY A 160 7.49 -12.64 -3.13
C GLY A 160 8.54 -12.33 -4.19
N GLY A 161 9.83 -12.41 -3.84
CA GLY A 161 10.92 -12.19 -4.79
C GLY A 161 10.99 -13.27 -5.88
N PHE A 162 10.76 -14.54 -5.51
CA PHE A 162 10.74 -15.66 -6.46
C PHE A 162 9.64 -15.51 -7.51
N VAL A 163 8.40 -15.18 -7.09
CA VAL A 163 7.27 -15.08 -8.02
C VAL A 163 7.37 -13.86 -8.94
N ARG A 164 7.92 -12.74 -8.45
CA ARG A 164 8.21 -11.55 -9.29
C ARG A 164 9.23 -11.88 -10.36
N GLN A 165 10.37 -12.46 -9.97
CA GLN A 165 11.41 -12.87 -10.90
C GLN A 165 10.89 -13.83 -11.98
N LEU A 166 10.06 -14.80 -11.58
CA LEU A 166 9.48 -15.75 -12.53
C LEU A 166 8.56 -15.03 -13.52
N ALA A 167 7.64 -14.18 -13.04
CA ALA A 167 6.75 -13.43 -13.92
C ALA A 167 7.50 -12.47 -14.86
N ASP A 168 8.55 -11.80 -14.37
CA ASP A 168 9.39 -10.90 -15.16
C ASP A 168 10.03 -11.60 -16.37
N SER A 169 10.36 -12.89 -16.25
CA SER A 169 10.92 -13.69 -17.35
C SER A 169 9.94 -13.90 -18.51
N PHE A 170 8.64 -13.63 -18.32
CA PHE A 170 7.57 -13.77 -19.31
C PHE A 170 6.95 -12.44 -19.77
N LYS A 171 7.60 -11.28 -19.55
CA LYS A 171 7.07 -9.95 -19.93
C LYS A 171 6.58 -9.82 -21.37
N LYS A 172 7.16 -10.58 -22.31
CA LYS A 172 6.84 -10.54 -23.76
C LYS A 172 5.97 -11.70 -24.24
N VAL A 173 5.41 -12.50 -23.33
CA VAL A 173 4.69 -13.73 -23.70
C VAL A 173 3.48 -13.48 -24.60
N SER A 174 2.79 -12.34 -24.41
CA SER A 174 1.61 -11.97 -25.18
C SER A 174 1.93 -11.60 -26.64
N GLU A 175 3.20 -11.30 -26.97
CA GLU A 175 3.65 -11.11 -28.36
C GLU A 175 3.65 -12.43 -29.14
N GLN A 176 3.85 -13.57 -28.45
CA GLN A 176 3.90 -14.91 -29.04
C GLN A 176 2.56 -15.65 -28.92
N TYR A 177 1.81 -15.40 -27.85
CA TYR A 177 0.53 -16.04 -27.55
C TYR A 177 -0.57 -14.97 -27.42
N PRO A 178 -1.22 -14.56 -28.53
CA PRO A 178 -2.09 -13.38 -28.55
C PRO A 178 -3.39 -13.52 -27.73
N ASN A 179 -3.79 -14.74 -27.35
CA ASN A 179 -4.93 -14.96 -26.45
C ASN A 179 -4.51 -15.09 -24.97
N VAL A 180 -3.23 -14.94 -24.65
CA VAL A 180 -2.71 -14.89 -23.27
C VAL A 180 -2.32 -13.45 -22.96
N ASP A 181 -3.02 -12.83 -22.01
CA ASP A 181 -2.80 -11.41 -21.69
C ASP A 181 -1.46 -11.16 -20.98
N GLY A 182 -0.93 -12.18 -20.28
CA GLY A 182 0.40 -12.15 -19.67
C GLY A 182 0.59 -13.18 -18.54
N VAL A 183 1.77 -13.15 -17.93
CA VAL A 183 2.07 -13.81 -16.66
C VAL A 183 2.24 -12.72 -15.60
N VAL A 184 1.51 -12.81 -14.49
CA VAL A 184 1.55 -11.79 -13.43
C VAL A 184 1.86 -12.41 -12.06
N PRO A 185 2.67 -11.74 -11.22
CA PRO A 185 2.96 -12.20 -9.88
C PRO A 185 1.89 -11.73 -8.90
N ILE A 186 1.52 -12.61 -7.96
CA ILE A 186 0.82 -12.23 -6.73
C ILE A 186 1.81 -12.37 -5.58
N ALA A 187 2.59 -11.31 -5.38
CA ALA A 187 3.53 -11.14 -4.27
C ALA A 187 2.88 -10.25 -3.21
N HIS A 188 2.49 -10.84 -2.08
CA HIS A 188 1.83 -10.14 -0.96
C HIS A 188 2.72 -10.18 0.30
N THR A 189 2.32 -9.50 1.37
CA THR A 189 3.15 -9.26 2.57
C THR A 189 2.81 -10.13 3.78
N GLU A 190 1.89 -11.08 3.61
CA GLU A 190 1.30 -11.84 4.72
C GLU A 190 1.80 -13.30 4.77
N GLY A 191 1.63 -13.96 5.92
CA GLY A 191 1.95 -15.38 6.08
C GLY A 191 3.43 -15.74 6.18
N GLY A 192 4.34 -14.75 6.31
CA GLY A 192 5.79 -14.97 6.37
C GLY A 192 6.37 -15.39 7.73
N ALA A 193 5.57 -15.35 8.79
CA ALA A 193 6.01 -15.70 10.15
C ALA A 193 6.21 -17.22 10.34
N ASN A 194 6.88 -17.60 11.44
CA ASN A 194 7.06 -19.01 11.81
C ASN A 194 5.82 -19.64 12.45
N GLU A 195 4.83 -18.83 12.80
CA GLU A 195 3.60 -19.24 13.45
C GLU A 195 2.41 -19.08 12.50
N VAL A 196 1.33 -19.81 12.79
CA VAL A 196 0.08 -19.67 12.04
C VAL A 196 -0.39 -18.22 12.16
N PRO A 197 -0.61 -17.51 11.04
CA PRO A 197 -1.03 -16.12 11.11
C PRO A 197 -2.44 -16.03 11.70
N ASN A 198 -2.69 -15.01 12.50
CA ASN A 198 -4.01 -14.73 13.09
C ASN A 198 -5.10 -14.52 12.03
N ASN A 199 -4.75 -13.96 10.88
CA ASN A 199 -5.62 -13.75 9.73
C ASN A 199 -5.63 -14.93 8.73
N GLN A 200 -5.27 -16.14 9.13
CA GLN A 200 -5.14 -17.31 8.24
C GLN A 200 -6.38 -17.55 7.36
N GLU A 201 -7.59 -17.49 7.93
CA GLU A 201 -8.84 -17.72 7.18
C GLU A 201 -9.04 -16.66 6.10
N LEU A 202 -8.80 -15.38 6.43
CA LEU A 202 -8.88 -14.26 5.50
C LEU A 202 -7.89 -14.46 4.34
N LEU A 203 -6.65 -14.82 4.67
CA LEU A 203 -5.58 -15.02 3.70
C LEU A 203 -5.87 -16.21 2.78
N LEU A 204 -6.25 -17.37 3.34
CA LEU A 204 -6.61 -18.56 2.56
C LEU A 204 -7.78 -18.31 1.62
N ARG A 205 -8.81 -17.60 2.08
CA ARG A 205 -9.95 -17.20 1.26
C ARG A 205 -9.53 -16.31 0.09
N THR A 206 -8.70 -15.32 0.36
CA THR A 206 -8.19 -14.38 -0.64
C THR A 206 -7.37 -15.11 -1.71
N LEU A 207 -6.40 -15.93 -1.30
CA LEU A 207 -5.57 -16.71 -2.22
C LEU A 207 -6.39 -17.73 -3.03
N SER A 208 -7.42 -18.32 -2.41
CA SER A 208 -8.35 -19.24 -3.08
C SER A 208 -9.19 -18.53 -4.14
N GLY A 209 -9.71 -17.35 -3.82
CA GLY A 209 -10.45 -16.49 -4.74
C GLY A 209 -9.61 -16.10 -5.96
N PHE A 210 -8.36 -15.68 -5.75
CA PHE A 210 -7.43 -15.42 -6.85
C PHE A 210 -7.17 -16.65 -7.71
N ALA A 211 -6.92 -17.81 -7.09
CA ALA A 211 -6.60 -19.05 -7.82
C ALA A 211 -7.71 -19.50 -8.77
N VAL A 212 -8.99 -19.26 -8.43
CA VAL A 212 -10.13 -19.66 -9.28
C VAL A 212 -10.75 -18.52 -10.08
N HIS A 213 -10.21 -17.31 -9.98
CA HIS A 213 -10.79 -16.13 -10.61
C HIS A 213 -10.98 -16.32 -12.14
N PRO A 214 -12.06 -15.83 -12.77
CA PRO A 214 -12.33 -16.06 -14.20
C PRO A 214 -11.26 -15.53 -15.16
N ASN A 215 -10.55 -14.46 -14.75
CA ASN A 215 -9.42 -13.91 -15.52
C ASN A 215 -8.15 -14.76 -15.43
N VAL A 216 -8.13 -15.76 -14.55
CA VAL A 216 -7.01 -16.68 -14.36
C VAL A 216 -7.25 -17.91 -15.21
N GLY A 217 -6.46 -18.01 -16.29
CA GLY A 217 -6.43 -19.17 -17.16
C GLY A 217 -5.64 -20.32 -16.55
N ALA A 218 -4.51 -19.99 -15.90
CA ALA A 218 -3.73 -20.94 -15.13
C ALA A 218 -3.13 -20.31 -13.87
N VAL A 219 -2.87 -21.13 -12.85
CA VAL A 219 -2.23 -20.71 -11.60
C VAL A 219 -1.11 -21.65 -11.18
N LEU A 220 0.07 -21.08 -10.92
CA LEU A 220 1.21 -21.78 -10.32
C LEU A 220 1.38 -21.26 -8.88
N SER A 221 1.03 -22.09 -7.89
CA SER A 221 1.11 -21.73 -6.48
C SER A 221 2.46 -22.16 -5.88
N ILE A 222 3.23 -21.19 -5.39
CA ILE A 222 4.62 -21.38 -4.93
C ILE A 222 4.72 -21.33 -3.41
N ASP A 223 5.38 -22.33 -2.82
CA ASP A 223 5.75 -22.38 -1.40
C ASP A 223 7.13 -23.00 -1.19
N PHE A 224 7.61 -23.02 0.06
CA PHE A 224 8.76 -23.86 0.45
C PHE A 224 8.32 -25.08 1.30
N GLY A 225 7.02 -25.31 1.44
CA GLY A 225 6.41 -26.48 2.09
C GLY A 225 6.61 -26.59 3.61
N THR A 226 7.33 -25.67 4.22
CA THR A 226 7.70 -25.71 5.65
C THR A 226 7.01 -24.63 6.48
N GLU A 227 6.46 -23.63 5.81
CA GLU A 227 5.71 -22.54 6.40
C GLU A 227 4.37 -23.00 6.98
N PRO A 228 3.86 -22.31 8.01
CA PRO A 228 2.50 -22.52 8.50
C PRO A 228 1.44 -22.34 7.41
N LEU A 229 1.62 -21.35 6.54
CA LEU A 229 0.83 -21.17 5.34
C LEU A 229 1.59 -21.70 4.12
N ASN A 230 1.07 -22.76 3.52
CA ASN A 230 1.74 -23.46 2.43
C ASN A 230 0.70 -24.09 1.47
N ASN A 231 1.17 -24.70 0.38
CA ASN A 231 0.34 -25.28 -0.67
C ASN A 231 -0.56 -26.42 -0.17
N LYS A 232 -0.12 -27.18 0.85
CA LYS A 232 -0.95 -28.23 1.46
C LYS A 232 -2.16 -27.62 2.17
N VAL A 233 -1.96 -26.55 2.94
CA VAL A 233 -3.04 -25.85 3.64
C VAL A 233 -4.00 -25.19 2.64
N LEU A 234 -3.48 -24.50 1.62
CA LEU A 234 -4.29 -23.89 0.56
C LEU A 234 -5.12 -24.93 -0.19
N LYS A 235 -4.52 -26.05 -0.59
CA LYS A 235 -5.23 -27.15 -1.27
C LYS A 235 -6.36 -27.75 -0.42
N THR A 236 -6.12 -27.94 0.88
CA THR A 236 -7.16 -28.40 1.81
C THR A 236 -8.30 -27.40 1.88
N TYR A 237 -7.99 -26.11 2.05
CA TYR A 237 -9.00 -25.06 2.13
C TYR A 237 -9.85 -24.95 0.86
N LEU A 238 -9.22 -24.95 -0.33
CA LEU A 238 -9.89 -24.95 -1.63
C LEU A 238 -10.90 -26.09 -1.73
N LYS A 239 -10.53 -27.29 -1.27
CA LYS A 239 -11.39 -28.47 -1.29
C LYS A 239 -12.54 -28.35 -0.28
N GLU A 240 -12.25 -27.99 0.96
CA GLU A 240 -13.25 -27.91 2.04
C GLU A 240 -14.31 -26.82 1.79
N LYS A 241 -13.90 -25.72 1.14
CA LYS A 241 -14.77 -24.61 0.79
C LYS A 241 -15.34 -24.69 -0.63
N ASN A 242 -15.14 -25.82 -1.32
CA ASN A 242 -15.67 -26.10 -2.66
C ASN A 242 -15.29 -25.07 -3.74
N TYR A 243 -14.08 -24.53 -3.69
CA TYR A 243 -13.54 -23.72 -4.78
C TYR A 243 -13.27 -24.58 -6.01
N ALA A 244 -13.64 -24.08 -7.20
CA ALA A 244 -13.56 -24.80 -8.47
C ALA A 244 -12.13 -24.90 -9.06
N ILE A 245 -11.12 -25.22 -8.25
CA ILE A 245 -9.71 -25.32 -8.68
C ILE A 245 -9.49 -26.37 -9.77
N ASN A 246 -10.31 -27.42 -9.80
CA ASN A 246 -10.26 -28.47 -10.84
C ASN A 246 -10.66 -27.96 -12.24
N GLU A 247 -11.29 -26.78 -12.34
CA GLU A 247 -11.64 -26.11 -13.60
C GLU A 247 -10.57 -25.10 -14.05
N VAL A 248 -9.43 -25.05 -13.35
CA VAL A 248 -8.27 -24.19 -13.63
C VAL A 248 -7.09 -25.08 -14.00
N ILE A 249 -6.34 -24.71 -15.04
CA ILE A 249 -5.02 -25.31 -15.28
C ILE A 249 -4.13 -24.87 -14.11
N HIS A 250 -3.64 -25.80 -13.29
CA HIS A 250 -2.91 -25.40 -12.08
C HIS A 250 -1.84 -26.39 -11.67
N GLN A 251 -0.88 -25.90 -10.90
CA GLN A 251 0.06 -26.73 -10.18
C GLN A 251 0.43 -26.08 -8.85
N PHE A 252 0.53 -26.91 -7.81
CA PHE A 252 1.12 -26.55 -6.53
C PHE A 252 2.58 -26.96 -6.57
N PHE A 253 3.48 -25.98 -6.55
CA PHE A 253 4.92 -26.17 -6.70
C PHE A 253 5.63 -25.80 -5.40
N THR A 254 6.34 -26.77 -4.84
CA THR A 254 7.15 -26.60 -3.65
C THR A 254 8.61 -26.48 -4.04
N ILE A 255 9.26 -25.41 -3.60
CA ILE A 255 10.69 -25.19 -3.80
C ILE A 255 11.45 -26.08 -2.80
N ASP A 256 12.02 -27.17 -3.30
CA ASP A 256 12.82 -28.14 -2.53
C ASP A 256 14.20 -28.41 -3.16
N VAL A 257 14.55 -27.68 -4.22
CA VAL A 257 15.84 -27.69 -4.92
C VAL A 257 16.47 -26.30 -4.92
N SER A 258 17.65 -26.15 -5.53
CA SER A 258 18.31 -24.85 -5.60
C SER A 258 17.45 -23.79 -6.31
N HIS A 259 17.65 -22.50 -5.98
CA HIS A 259 16.84 -21.41 -6.52
C HIS A 259 16.77 -21.40 -8.06
N ASP A 260 17.91 -21.56 -8.73
CA ASP A 260 18.01 -21.46 -10.19
C ASP A 260 17.34 -22.69 -10.88
N GLU A 261 17.48 -23.89 -10.31
CA GLU A 261 16.80 -25.11 -10.77
C GLU A 261 15.28 -25.00 -10.57
N ALA A 262 14.85 -24.43 -9.45
CA ALA A 262 13.43 -24.19 -9.15
C ALA A 262 12.82 -23.17 -10.12
N GLN A 263 13.51 -22.05 -10.40
CA GLN A 263 13.09 -21.06 -11.40
C GLN A 263 12.94 -21.69 -12.79
N ALA A 264 13.92 -22.48 -13.24
CA ALA A 264 13.86 -23.16 -14.53
C ALA A 264 12.73 -24.18 -14.60
N SER A 265 12.50 -24.96 -13.54
CA SER A 265 11.42 -25.94 -13.47
C SER A 265 10.04 -25.28 -13.49
N ALA A 266 9.88 -24.19 -12.72
CA ALA A 266 8.66 -23.39 -12.69
C ALA A 266 8.36 -22.73 -14.04
N ALA A 267 9.38 -22.17 -14.70
CA ALA A 267 9.26 -21.61 -16.04
C ALA A 267 8.82 -22.67 -17.06
N HIS A 268 9.40 -23.87 -17.01
CA HIS A 268 9.03 -24.95 -17.92
C HIS A 268 7.56 -25.38 -17.79
N ILE A 269 7.02 -25.38 -16.57
CA ILE A 269 5.58 -25.65 -16.33
C ILE A 269 4.71 -24.60 -17.04
N ILE A 270 5.07 -23.31 -16.90
CA ILE A 270 4.34 -22.21 -17.54
C ILE A 270 4.41 -22.35 -19.07
N GLU A 271 5.59 -22.63 -19.63
CA GLU A 271 5.79 -22.83 -21.07
C GLU A 271 4.88 -23.92 -21.65
N GLN A 272 4.66 -25.01 -20.92
CA GLN A 272 3.78 -26.10 -21.33
C GLN A 272 2.30 -25.69 -21.35
N TRP A 273 1.88 -24.73 -20.52
CA TRP A 273 0.50 -24.24 -20.48
C TRP A 273 0.18 -23.25 -21.60
N LEU A 274 1.17 -22.51 -22.11
CA LEU A 274 0.95 -21.43 -23.08
C LEU A 274 0.18 -21.87 -24.34
N PRO A 275 0.52 -23.00 -25.02
CA PRO A 275 -0.24 -23.43 -26.18
C PRO A 275 -1.70 -23.81 -25.88
N GLN A 276 -1.98 -24.34 -24.68
CA GLN A 276 -3.33 -24.68 -24.25
C GLN A 276 -4.13 -23.42 -23.93
N LEU A 277 -3.53 -22.48 -23.20
CA LEU A 277 -4.17 -21.23 -22.84
C LEU A 277 -4.48 -20.35 -24.05
N ASN A 278 -3.63 -20.41 -25.07
CA ASN A 278 -3.82 -19.66 -26.31
C ASN A 278 -5.02 -20.16 -27.15
N GLN A 279 -5.65 -21.28 -26.77
CA GLN A 279 -6.87 -21.78 -27.43
C GLN A 279 -8.15 -21.13 -26.89
N PHE A 280 -8.12 -20.53 -25.70
CA PHE A 280 -9.28 -19.84 -25.13
C PHE A 280 -9.52 -18.52 -25.87
N LYS A 281 -10.50 -18.53 -26.76
CA LYS A 281 -10.94 -17.33 -27.49
C LYS A 281 -12.08 -16.64 -26.76
N ARG A 282 -12.16 -15.33 -26.95
CA ARG A 282 -13.34 -14.56 -26.53
C ARG A 282 -14.57 -15.03 -27.32
N THR A 283 -15.72 -14.98 -26.65
CA THR A 283 -17.04 -15.37 -27.13
C THR A 283 -18.05 -14.35 -26.64
N ARG A 284 -19.18 -14.25 -27.34
CA ARG A 284 -20.27 -13.36 -26.94
C ARG A 284 -20.91 -13.84 -25.64
N GLN A 285 -20.76 -13.05 -24.57
CA GLN A 285 -21.23 -13.34 -23.21
C GLN A 285 -22.19 -12.25 -22.72
N PRO A 286 -23.25 -12.59 -21.96
CA PRO A 286 -24.23 -11.60 -21.49
C PRO A 286 -23.68 -10.79 -20.31
N LEU A 287 -24.12 -9.53 -20.18
CA LEU A 287 -23.73 -8.68 -19.05
C LEU A 287 -24.16 -9.21 -17.67
N SER A 288 -25.12 -10.15 -17.62
CA SER A 288 -25.47 -10.86 -16.38
C SER A 288 -24.32 -11.65 -15.75
N LYS A 289 -23.21 -11.87 -16.48
CA LYS A 289 -22.01 -12.54 -15.97
C LYS A 289 -20.95 -11.58 -15.42
N VAL A 290 -21.20 -10.27 -15.49
CA VAL A 290 -20.27 -9.25 -15.01
C VAL A 290 -20.41 -9.06 -13.51
N LYS A 291 -19.26 -9.00 -12.83
CA LYS A 291 -19.15 -8.70 -11.40
C LYS A 291 -18.23 -7.50 -11.26
N ILE A 292 -18.77 -6.35 -10.86
CA ILE A 292 -17.99 -5.11 -10.75
C ILE A 292 -17.62 -4.82 -9.29
N ALA A 293 -16.41 -4.34 -9.10
CA ALA A 293 -15.96 -3.73 -7.86
C ALA A 293 -16.15 -2.21 -7.94
N LEU A 294 -16.66 -1.60 -6.88
CA LEU A 294 -16.80 -0.16 -6.73
C LEU A 294 -15.87 0.30 -5.60
N GLN A 295 -14.84 1.06 -5.96
CA GLN A 295 -13.80 1.52 -5.04
C GLN A 295 -13.60 3.03 -5.14
N CYS A 296 -13.23 3.66 -4.03
CA CYS A 296 -12.74 5.04 -4.01
C CYS A 296 -11.23 5.06 -3.72
N GLY A 297 -10.55 6.10 -4.19
CA GLY A 297 -9.19 6.45 -3.77
C GLY A 297 -9.15 7.79 -3.07
N GLY A 298 -8.18 8.65 -3.44
CA GLY A 298 -8.06 10.01 -2.93
C GLY A 298 -9.32 10.86 -3.17
N SER A 299 -10.22 10.89 -2.18
CA SER A 299 -11.54 11.52 -2.22
C SER A 299 -11.49 13.02 -1.96
N ASP A 300 -12.44 13.73 -2.57
CA ASP A 300 -12.70 15.16 -2.45
C ASP A 300 -14.21 15.42 -2.28
N ALA A 301 -14.63 16.67 -2.09
CA ALA A 301 -16.06 16.97 -1.97
C ALA A 301 -16.87 16.61 -3.22
N PHE A 302 -16.26 16.62 -4.40
CA PHE A 302 -16.91 16.31 -5.68
C PHE A 302 -17.11 14.81 -5.91
N SER A 303 -16.40 13.95 -5.17
CA SER A 303 -16.52 12.49 -5.25
C SER A 303 -17.98 12.05 -5.03
N GLY A 304 -18.67 12.60 -4.03
CA GLY A 304 -20.10 12.33 -3.77
C GLY A 304 -21.08 13.04 -4.71
N VAL A 305 -20.60 13.92 -5.60
CA VAL A 305 -21.42 14.74 -6.51
C VAL A 305 -21.34 14.23 -7.96
N SER A 306 -20.16 13.82 -8.43
CA SER A 306 -19.92 13.38 -9.81
C SER A 306 -19.50 11.91 -9.90
N GLY A 307 -18.29 11.58 -9.43
CA GLY A 307 -17.66 10.29 -9.64
C GLY A 307 -18.41 9.09 -9.02
N ASN A 308 -18.74 9.16 -7.74
CA ASN A 308 -19.48 8.10 -7.05
C ASN A 308 -20.89 7.92 -7.61
N PRO A 309 -21.67 8.99 -7.87
CA PRO A 309 -22.94 8.88 -8.59
C PRO A 309 -22.82 8.25 -9.99
N LEU A 310 -21.77 8.53 -10.75
CA LEU A 310 -21.54 7.89 -12.06
C LEU A 310 -21.27 6.39 -11.90
N ALA A 311 -20.42 6.00 -10.95
CA ALA A 311 -20.16 4.60 -10.65
C ALA A 311 -21.43 3.87 -10.18
N ALA A 312 -22.27 4.52 -9.38
CA ALA A 312 -23.57 4.01 -8.96
C ALA A 312 -24.57 3.84 -10.11
N TRP A 313 -24.60 4.79 -11.04
CA TRP A 313 -25.42 4.69 -12.26
C TRP A 313 -25.04 3.45 -13.05
N ILE A 314 -23.73 3.19 -13.23
CA ILE A 314 -23.24 1.99 -13.91
C ILE A 314 -23.56 0.72 -13.12
N GLY A 315 -23.37 0.73 -11.80
CA GLY A 315 -23.71 -0.41 -10.94
C GLY A 315 -25.19 -0.77 -11.00
N LYS A 316 -26.08 0.24 -11.02
CA LYS A 316 -27.51 0.04 -11.25
C LYS A 316 -27.77 -0.63 -12.60
N GLU A 317 -27.18 -0.15 -13.68
CA GLU A 317 -27.39 -0.74 -15.01
C GLU A 317 -26.87 -2.18 -15.11
N ILE A 318 -25.70 -2.49 -14.51
CA ILE A 318 -25.19 -3.86 -14.43
C ILE A 318 -26.16 -4.78 -13.68
N ILE A 319 -26.71 -4.33 -12.54
CA ILE A 319 -27.72 -5.08 -11.79
C ILE A 319 -29.01 -5.26 -12.61
N ARG A 320 -29.44 -4.24 -13.35
CA ARG A 320 -30.59 -4.36 -14.28
C ARG A 320 -30.34 -5.33 -15.43
N TYR A 321 -29.09 -5.59 -15.80
CA TYR A 321 -28.74 -6.69 -16.71
C TYR A 321 -28.56 -8.04 -15.99
N GLY A 322 -28.73 -8.11 -14.67
CA GLY A 322 -28.60 -9.33 -13.86
C GLY A 322 -27.18 -9.64 -13.39
N GLY A 323 -26.26 -8.67 -13.47
CA GLY A 323 -24.91 -8.78 -12.94
C GLY A 323 -24.83 -8.46 -11.44
N MET A 324 -23.60 -8.25 -10.96
CA MET A 324 -23.30 -7.98 -9.55
C MET A 324 -22.47 -6.72 -9.40
N ALA A 325 -22.71 -5.93 -8.34
CA ALA A 325 -21.87 -4.80 -7.96
C ALA A 325 -21.50 -4.89 -6.48
N ASN A 326 -20.22 -4.67 -6.16
CA ASN A 326 -19.68 -4.79 -4.81
C ASN A 326 -19.11 -3.45 -4.34
N LEU A 327 -19.63 -2.94 -3.23
CA LEU A 327 -19.07 -1.84 -2.46
C LEU A 327 -18.34 -2.39 -1.24
N ALA A 328 -17.17 -1.88 -0.90
CA ALA A 328 -16.43 -2.27 0.28
C ALA A 328 -16.18 -1.05 1.18
N GLU A 329 -15.00 -0.94 1.80
CA GLU A 329 -14.54 0.26 2.54
C GLU A 329 -15.39 0.55 3.79
N THR A 330 -15.37 -0.37 4.78
CA THR A 330 -16.23 -0.30 5.97
C THR A 330 -16.06 1.00 6.76
N ASP A 331 -14.83 1.47 6.93
CA ASP A 331 -14.53 2.72 7.62
C ASP A 331 -15.04 3.96 6.87
N GLU A 332 -15.04 3.91 5.53
CA GLU A 332 -15.58 4.95 4.65
C GLU A 332 -17.12 4.98 4.65
N LEU A 333 -17.82 4.06 5.34
CA LEU A 333 -19.29 4.08 5.44
C LEU A 333 -19.81 4.38 6.85
N ILE A 334 -18.90 4.61 7.82
CA ILE A 334 -19.28 4.98 9.18
C ILE A 334 -19.91 6.37 9.17
N GLY A 335 -21.14 6.50 9.66
CA GLY A 335 -21.93 7.72 9.57
C GLY A 335 -22.80 7.84 8.33
N ALA A 336 -22.76 6.85 7.41
CA ALA A 336 -23.67 6.76 6.26
C ALA A 336 -24.67 5.59 6.39
N GLU A 337 -24.80 5.00 7.57
CA GLU A 337 -25.60 3.79 7.77
C GLU A 337 -27.08 4.03 7.42
N THR A 338 -27.64 5.21 7.72
CA THR A 338 -29.01 5.57 7.30
C THR A 338 -29.18 5.55 5.79
N TYR A 339 -28.20 6.04 5.02
CA TYR A 339 -28.25 5.98 3.57
C TYR A 339 -28.11 4.53 3.08
N VAL A 340 -27.18 3.74 3.62
CA VAL A 340 -27.00 2.35 3.16
C VAL A 340 -28.24 1.49 3.43
N LEU A 341 -28.93 1.74 4.54
CA LEU A 341 -30.06 0.94 5.01
C LEU A 341 -31.43 1.45 4.54
N ASP A 342 -31.49 2.55 3.78
CA ASP A 342 -32.76 3.10 3.26
C ASP A 342 -33.49 2.15 2.29
N ASN A 343 -32.76 1.21 1.69
CA ASN A 343 -33.26 0.21 0.74
C ASN A 343 -32.44 -1.09 0.90
N VAL A 344 -32.88 -1.95 1.80
CA VAL A 344 -32.19 -3.19 2.18
C VAL A 344 -33.08 -4.42 2.05
N ARG A 345 -32.50 -5.56 1.68
CA ARG A 345 -33.24 -6.80 1.38
C ARG A 345 -34.08 -7.34 2.52
N ASN A 346 -33.56 -7.32 3.74
CA ASN A 346 -34.25 -7.82 4.94
C ASN A 346 -33.49 -7.36 6.20
N LYS A 347 -34.11 -7.60 7.37
CA LYS A 347 -33.54 -7.23 8.68
C LYS A 347 -32.18 -7.89 8.93
N ALA A 348 -31.99 -9.15 8.56
CA ALA A 348 -30.72 -9.86 8.78
C ALA A 348 -29.56 -9.24 7.97
N THR A 349 -29.81 -8.79 6.74
CA THR A 349 -28.81 -8.06 5.93
C THR A 349 -28.47 -6.72 6.59
N ALA A 350 -29.46 -5.99 7.12
CA ALA A 350 -29.24 -4.72 7.82
C ALA A 350 -28.44 -4.90 9.12
N GLU A 351 -28.83 -5.87 9.96
CA GLU A 351 -28.13 -6.22 11.19
C GLU A 351 -26.69 -6.64 10.89
N ARG A 352 -26.49 -7.42 9.84
CA ARG A 352 -25.16 -7.85 9.42
C ARG A 352 -24.26 -6.68 9.01
N PHE A 353 -24.78 -5.71 8.26
CA PHE A 353 -24.05 -4.48 7.92
C PHE A 353 -23.62 -3.70 9.18
N LEU A 354 -24.55 -3.48 10.11
CA LEU A 354 -24.25 -2.77 11.36
C LEU A 354 -23.24 -3.53 12.23
N GLN A 355 -23.33 -4.86 12.29
CA GLN A 355 -22.35 -5.70 13.01
C GLN A 355 -20.93 -5.53 12.45
N LEU A 356 -20.78 -5.45 11.13
CA LEU A 356 -19.47 -5.22 10.50
C LEU A 356 -18.92 -3.82 10.82
N SER A 357 -19.78 -2.79 10.73
CA SER A 357 -19.41 -1.42 11.12
C SER A 357 -18.92 -1.36 12.58
N GLU A 358 -19.66 -1.95 13.53
CA GLU A 358 -19.26 -1.99 14.94
C GLU A 358 -18.02 -2.85 15.19
N ARG A 359 -17.86 -3.95 14.44
CA ARG A 359 -16.63 -4.77 14.48
C ARG A 359 -15.43 -3.96 14.03
N PHE A 360 -15.56 -3.17 12.97
CA PHE A 360 -14.49 -2.33 12.45
C PHE A 360 -14.13 -1.18 13.42
N LYS A 361 -15.13 -0.51 14.02
CA LYS A 361 -14.90 0.48 15.09
C LYS A 361 -14.15 -0.13 16.28
N SER A 362 -14.54 -1.34 16.68
CA SER A 362 -13.88 -2.08 17.76
C SER A 362 -12.46 -2.50 17.39
N TYR A 363 -12.22 -2.87 16.13
CA TYR A 363 -10.90 -3.15 15.58
C TYR A 363 -10.01 -1.90 15.63
N ALA A 364 -10.47 -0.75 15.12
CA ALA A 364 -9.73 0.52 15.22
C ALA A 364 -9.40 0.92 16.65
N LYS A 365 -10.36 0.78 17.57
CA LYS A 365 -10.17 1.11 18.99
C LYS A 365 -9.08 0.27 19.66
N ARG A 366 -8.98 -1.02 19.34
CA ARG A 366 -7.93 -1.90 19.89
C ARG A 366 -6.52 -1.49 19.46
N HIS A 367 -6.41 -0.82 18.32
CA HIS A 367 -5.17 -0.25 17.81
C HIS A 367 -4.92 1.20 18.29
N GLY A 368 -5.80 1.76 19.12
CA GLY A 368 -5.67 3.13 19.61
C GLY A 368 -6.18 4.20 18.63
N HIS A 369 -7.01 3.81 17.66
CA HIS A 369 -7.59 4.69 16.66
C HIS A 369 -9.12 4.73 16.77
N THR A 370 -9.72 5.75 16.16
CA THR A 370 -11.18 5.85 15.95
C THR A 370 -11.44 5.85 14.47
N ALA A 371 -12.41 5.07 14.02
CA ALA A 371 -12.75 5.04 12.60
C ALA A 371 -13.39 6.38 12.14
N GLU A 372 -14.02 7.10 13.07
CA GLU A 372 -14.50 8.49 12.90
C GLU A 372 -13.36 9.52 12.75
N GLY A 373 -12.11 9.12 13.02
CA GLY A 373 -10.92 9.95 12.80
C GLY A 373 -10.52 10.09 11.33
N ASN A 374 -11.27 9.44 10.43
CA ASN A 374 -11.19 9.61 8.98
C ASN A 374 -12.20 10.71 8.58
N PRO A 375 -11.79 11.96 8.31
CA PRO A 375 -11.01 12.35 7.12
C PRO A 375 -9.57 12.80 7.41
N SER A 376 -8.66 12.66 6.43
CA SER A 376 -7.29 13.22 6.54
C SER A 376 -7.28 14.75 6.43
N GLY A 377 -6.20 15.41 6.86
CA GLY A 377 -6.02 16.85 6.65
C GLY A 377 -6.10 17.28 5.18
N GLY A 378 -5.65 16.42 4.26
CA GLY A 378 -5.81 16.64 2.81
C GLY A 378 -7.27 16.58 2.34
N ASN A 379 -8.11 15.73 2.95
CA ASN A 379 -9.54 15.67 2.64
C ASN A 379 -10.28 16.90 3.19
N ILE A 380 -9.94 17.34 4.41
CA ILE A 380 -10.54 18.53 5.05
C ILE A 380 -10.32 19.77 4.19
N LEU A 381 -9.10 19.97 3.68
CA LEU A 381 -8.78 21.06 2.77
C LEU A 381 -9.59 21.05 1.46
N ARG A 382 -10.06 19.86 1.05
CA ARG A 382 -10.85 19.64 -0.17
C ARG A 382 -12.35 19.49 0.10
N GLY A 383 -12.83 20.01 1.23
CA GLY A 383 -14.27 20.16 1.50
C GLY A 383 -14.95 18.99 2.22
N LEU A 384 -14.19 18.01 2.70
CA LEU A 384 -14.71 16.88 3.49
C LEU A 384 -14.51 17.18 4.99
N TYR A 385 -15.45 17.89 5.60
CA TYR A 385 -15.29 18.49 6.93
C TYR A 385 -15.27 17.49 8.08
N ASN A 386 -15.94 16.35 7.91
CA ASN A 386 -16.05 15.30 8.92
C ASN A 386 -16.40 13.95 8.28
N ILE A 387 -16.37 12.90 9.10
CA ILE A 387 -16.66 11.53 8.68
C ILE A 387 -18.05 11.42 8.05
N ALA A 388 -19.08 12.08 8.58
CA ALA A 388 -20.44 11.98 8.06
C ALA A 388 -20.53 12.43 6.58
N ILE A 389 -20.00 13.60 6.22
CA ILE A 389 -19.95 14.08 4.82
C ILE A 389 -19.18 13.09 3.94
N LYS A 390 -18.02 12.64 4.41
CA LYS A 390 -17.16 11.73 3.65
C LYS A 390 -17.90 10.43 3.36
N SER A 391 -18.49 9.85 4.38
CA SER A 391 -19.16 8.56 4.30
C SER A 391 -20.43 8.62 3.48
N ILE A 392 -21.23 9.68 3.62
CA ILE A 392 -22.41 9.87 2.77
C ILE A 392 -21.96 9.95 1.30
N GLY A 393 -20.92 10.72 1.01
CA GLY A 393 -20.32 10.82 -0.32
C GLY A 393 -19.82 9.47 -0.85
N ALA A 394 -19.16 8.66 -0.01
CA ALA A 394 -18.69 7.32 -0.36
C ALA A 394 -19.85 6.35 -0.61
N ALA A 395 -20.92 6.41 0.20
CA ALA A 395 -22.11 5.58 0.08
C ALA A 395 -22.90 5.87 -1.21
N ARG A 396 -22.73 7.06 -1.82
CA ARG A 396 -23.30 7.39 -3.15
C ARG A 396 -22.83 6.47 -4.28
N LYS A 397 -21.87 5.57 -4.06
CA LYS A 397 -21.55 4.45 -4.97
C LYS A 397 -22.67 3.40 -5.06
N ARG A 398 -23.61 3.38 -4.10
CA ARG A 398 -24.90 2.70 -4.22
C ARG A 398 -25.94 3.70 -4.74
N HIS A 399 -26.57 3.37 -5.87
CA HIS A 399 -27.67 4.17 -6.40
C HIS A 399 -28.87 4.09 -5.45
N PRO A 400 -29.62 5.18 -5.16
CA PRO A 400 -30.76 5.15 -4.24
C PRO A 400 -31.78 4.03 -4.51
N ASP A 401 -32.17 3.86 -5.79
CA ASP A 401 -33.10 2.81 -6.21
C ASP A 401 -32.56 1.36 -6.05
N VAL A 402 -31.25 1.17 -5.88
CA VAL A 402 -30.64 -0.17 -5.84
C VAL A 402 -30.64 -0.69 -4.42
N ARG A 403 -31.28 -1.84 -4.21
CA ARG A 403 -31.36 -2.49 -2.91
C ARG A 403 -30.03 -3.13 -2.52
N LEU A 404 -29.60 -2.98 -1.27
CA LEU A 404 -28.54 -3.79 -0.67
C LEU A 404 -29.04 -5.23 -0.46
N ASP A 405 -28.49 -6.18 -1.22
CA ASP A 405 -28.91 -7.58 -1.20
C ASP A 405 -28.10 -8.45 -0.25
N HIS A 406 -26.78 -8.25 -0.25
CA HIS A 406 -25.82 -9.15 0.38
C HIS A 406 -24.79 -8.36 1.19
N VAL A 407 -24.42 -8.90 2.35
CA VAL A 407 -23.33 -8.40 3.19
C VAL A 407 -22.41 -9.57 3.48
N ILE A 408 -21.16 -9.46 3.04
CA ILE A 408 -20.21 -10.58 3.00
C ILE A 408 -18.92 -10.25 3.76
N GLU A 409 -18.21 -11.30 4.20
CA GLU A 409 -16.86 -11.17 4.75
C GLU A 409 -15.85 -10.80 3.66
N TYR A 410 -14.69 -10.26 4.04
CA TYR A 410 -13.59 -9.99 3.11
C TYR A 410 -13.25 -11.23 2.26
N ALA A 411 -13.15 -11.06 0.93
CA ALA A 411 -12.86 -12.09 -0.06
C ALA A 411 -13.87 -13.26 -0.15
N GLU A 412 -15.05 -13.16 0.47
CA GLU A 412 -16.10 -14.17 0.31
C GLU A 412 -16.68 -14.17 -1.11
N PRO A 413 -16.87 -15.33 -1.77
CA PRO A 413 -17.34 -15.37 -3.15
C PRO A 413 -18.73 -14.74 -3.36
N MET A 414 -18.86 -13.88 -4.38
CA MET A 414 -20.17 -13.39 -4.84
C MET A 414 -20.82 -14.43 -5.76
N THR A 415 -21.94 -15.01 -5.33
CA THR A 415 -22.61 -16.12 -6.05
C THR A 415 -23.97 -15.76 -6.66
N GLU A 416 -24.66 -14.73 -6.14
CA GLU A 416 -26.02 -14.36 -6.55
C GLU A 416 -26.07 -12.95 -7.16
N PRO A 417 -26.98 -12.66 -8.10
CA PRO A 417 -27.12 -11.31 -8.66
C PRO A 417 -27.54 -10.29 -7.59
N GLY A 418 -27.07 -9.05 -7.73
CA GLY A 418 -27.49 -7.95 -6.84
C GLY A 418 -26.34 -7.05 -6.38
N PHE A 419 -26.66 -6.22 -5.38
CA PHE A 419 -25.69 -5.32 -4.76
C PHE A 419 -25.12 -5.92 -3.47
N TYR A 420 -23.79 -5.93 -3.38
CA TYR A 420 -23.02 -6.46 -2.28
C TYR A 420 -22.36 -5.33 -1.49
N PHE A 421 -22.33 -5.48 -0.17
CA PHE A 421 -21.36 -4.83 0.70
C PHE A 421 -20.36 -5.87 1.22
N MET A 422 -19.06 -5.61 1.14
CA MET A 422 -17.99 -6.48 1.64
C MET A 422 -17.21 -5.78 2.75
N ASP A 423 -16.96 -6.47 3.86
CA ASP A 423 -16.08 -5.92 4.90
C ASP A 423 -14.65 -5.73 4.38
N SER A 424 -14.09 -4.54 4.52
CA SER A 424 -12.68 -4.24 4.19
C SER A 424 -12.24 -2.91 4.81
N PRO A 425 -10.92 -2.65 4.91
CA PRO A 425 -10.43 -1.28 5.08
C PRO A 425 -10.69 -0.44 3.81
N GLY A 426 -10.63 0.87 3.92
CA GLY A 426 -10.71 1.85 2.83
C GLY A 426 -9.42 1.97 2.02
N ASN A 427 -8.30 1.42 2.52
CA ASN A 427 -7.03 1.37 1.80
C ASN A 427 -7.15 0.69 0.40
N ASP A 428 -6.84 1.45 -0.66
CA ASP A 428 -7.20 1.08 -2.04
C ASP A 428 -6.83 -0.37 -2.43
N PRO A 429 -5.55 -0.82 -2.37
CA PRO A 429 -5.21 -2.12 -2.92
C PRO A 429 -5.63 -3.27 -2.02
N GLU A 430 -5.74 -3.03 -0.71
CA GLU A 430 -6.26 -4.02 0.25
C GLU A 430 -7.76 -4.26 0.00
N SER A 431 -8.56 -3.21 -0.16
CA SER A 431 -9.98 -3.34 -0.51
C SER A 431 -10.18 -4.08 -1.84
N ILE A 432 -9.49 -3.64 -2.90
CA ILE A 432 -9.61 -4.22 -4.25
C ILE A 432 -9.20 -5.70 -4.24
N ALA A 433 -8.15 -6.08 -3.51
CA ALA A 433 -7.73 -7.47 -3.40
C ALA A 433 -8.86 -8.37 -2.88
N GLY A 434 -9.60 -7.92 -1.86
CA GLY A 434 -10.79 -8.62 -1.38
C GLY A 434 -11.87 -8.71 -2.44
N GLN A 435 -12.19 -7.59 -3.11
CA GLN A 435 -13.26 -7.56 -4.13
C GLN A 435 -12.95 -8.45 -5.34
N VAL A 436 -11.69 -8.48 -5.77
CA VAL A 436 -11.21 -9.36 -6.86
C VAL A 436 -11.24 -10.81 -6.40
N ALA A 437 -10.81 -11.13 -5.18
CA ALA A 437 -10.90 -12.50 -4.65
C ALA A 437 -12.36 -12.97 -4.51
N SER A 438 -13.30 -12.06 -4.23
CA SER A 438 -14.75 -12.32 -4.27
C SER A 438 -15.29 -12.56 -5.69
N GLY A 439 -14.50 -12.32 -6.73
CA GLY A 439 -14.80 -12.64 -8.13
C GLY A 439 -15.04 -11.44 -9.05
N ALA A 440 -14.77 -10.20 -8.61
CA ALA A 440 -14.95 -9.02 -9.46
C ALA A 440 -14.01 -9.05 -10.68
N ASN A 441 -14.57 -9.02 -11.89
CA ASN A 441 -13.83 -9.10 -13.15
C ASN A 441 -13.69 -7.75 -13.89
N LEU A 442 -14.11 -6.66 -13.24
CA LEU A 442 -13.88 -5.26 -13.61
C LEU A 442 -13.91 -4.38 -12.35
N VAL A 443 -13.01 -3.42 -12.24
CA VAL A 443 -13.00 -2.43 -11.15
C VAL A 443 -13.38 -1.06 -11.68
N TYR A 444 -14.32 -0.38 -11.04
CA TYR A 444 -14.48 1.07 -11.13
C TYR A 444 -13.79 1.73 -9.96
N PHE A 445 -12.88 2.63 -10.30
CA PHE A 445 -12.05 3.31 -9.32
C PHE A 445 -12.28 4.81 -9.40
N VAL A 446 -13.01 5.37 -8.43
CA VAL A 446 -13.29 6.81 -8.38
C VAL A 446 -12.18 7.54 -7.63
N THR A 447 -11.70 8.65 -8.18
CA THR A 447 -10.67 9.46 -7.53
C THR A 447 -10.84 10.94 -7.82
N GLY A 448 -10.68 11.78 -6.80
CA GLY A 448 -10.63 13.23 -6.96
C GLY A 448 -9.23 13.80 -7.11
N ASN A 449 -8.21 13.08 -6.61
CA ASN A 449 -6.83 13.55 -6.68
C ASN A 449 -6.00 12.88 -7.79
N GLY A 450 -6.50 11.77 -8.37
CA GLY A 450 -5.81 11.03 -9.43
C GLY A 450 -5.09 9.77 -8.97
N SER A 451 -5.74 8.94 -8.16
CA SER A 451 -5.14 7.65 -7.80
C SER A 451 -4.99 6.73 -9.00
N ILE A 452 -3.82 6.09 -9.09
CA ILE A 452 -3.39 5.29 -10.25
C ILE A 452 -3.48 3.79 -9.97
N THR A 453 -4.10 3.39 -8.86
CA THR A 453 -4.20 1.99 -8.42
C THR A 453 -4.85 1.12 -9.50
N ASN A 454 -4.21 -0.01 -9.82
CA ASN A 454 -4.74 -1.06 -10.69
C ASN A 454 -4.40 -2.44 -10.12
N PHE A 455 -5.15 -3.46 -10.52
CA PHE A 455 -4.94 -4.85 -10.11
C PHE A 455 -4.30 -5.67 -11.26
N PRO A 456 -3.37 -6.62 -11.01
CA PRO A 456 -2.55 -7.21 -12.08
C PRO A 456 -3.31 -7.97 -13.16
N PHE A 457 -4.43 -8.60 -12.83
CA PHE A 457 -5.20 -9.42 -13.77
C PHE A 457 -6.66 -8.98 -13.94
N VAL A 458 -7.06 -7.83 -13.39
CA VAL A 458 -8.43 -7.30 -13.50
C VAL A 458 -8.38 -5.87 -14.04
N PRO A 459 -9.05 -5.55 -15.16
CA PRO A 459 -9.06 -4.20 -15.69
C PRO A 459 -9.70 -3.20 -14.71
N THR A 460 -9.16 -1.99 -14.67
CA THR A 460 -9.60 -0.92 -13.75
C THR A 460 -9.92 0.34 -14.54
N ILE A 461 -11.21 0.68 -14.63
CA ILE A 461 -11.69 1.93 -15.23
C ILE A 461 -11.64 3.02 -14.16
N LYS A 462 -10.76 4.01 -14.35
CA LYS A 462 -10.59 5.12 -13.42
C LYS A 462 -11.47 6.32 -13.80
N ILE A 463 -12.15 6.88 -12.82
CA ILE A 463 -13.10 7.98 -12.96
C ILE A 463 -12.58 9.18 -12.16
N MET A 464 -12.26 10.28 -12.85
CA MET A 464 -11.88 11.55 -12.22
C MET A 464 -13.09 12.42 -11.92
N THR A 465 -13.13 13.05 -10.75
CA THR A 465 -14.31 13.82 -10.28
C THR A 465 -14.47 15.19 -10.94
N THR A 466 -13.39 15.78 -11.48
CA THR A 466 -13.34 17.14 -12.05
C THR A 466 -12.58 17.17 -13.38
N THR A 467 -12.99 18.09 -14.27
CA THR A 467 -12.44 18.20 -15.64
C THR A 467 -11.01 18.70 -15.63
N GLU A 468 -10.70 19.74 -14.85
CA GLU A 468 -9.33 20.29 -14.74
C GLU A 468 -8.32 19.20 -14.33
N ARG A 469 -8.69 18.38 -13.34
CA ARG A 469 -7.81 17.29 -12.87
C ARG A 469 -7.71 16.15 -13.89
N PHE A 470 -8.77 15.89 -14.64
CA PHE A 470 -8.75 14.91 -15.73
C PHE A 470 -7.79 15.35 -16.83
N GLU A 471 -7.82 16.61 -17.25
CA GLU A 471 -6.94 17.14 -18.30
C GLU A 471 -5.46 17.04 -17.91
N LEU A 472 -5.14 17.24 -16.63
CA LEU A 472 -3.79 17.08 -16.10
C LEU A 472 -3.30 15.61 -16.12
N LEU A 473 -4.21 14.64 -16.00
CA LEU A 473 -3.92 13.22 -15.78
C LEU A 473 -4.52 12.30 -16.86
N ASN A 474 -4.80 12.84 -18.04
CA ASN A 474 -5.55 12.14 -19.09
C ASN A 474 -4.85 10.88 -19.64
N GLY A 475 -3.54 10.74 -19.43
CA GLY A 475 -2.78 9.53 -19.75
C GLY A 475 -3.07 8.37 -18.79
N ASP A 476 -3.47 8.68 -17.56
CA ASP A 476 -3.69 7.71 -16.49
C ASP A 476 -5.17 7.50 -16.16
N ILE A 477 -6.09 8.34 -16.64
CA ILE A 477 -7.52 8.29 -16.29
C ILE A 477 -8.39 7.96 -17.51
N ASP A 478 -9.35 7.05 -17.33
CA ASP A 478 -10.25 6.59 -18.39
C ASP A 478 -11.47 7.51 -18.62
N VAL A 479 -12.04 8.06 -17.54
CA VAL A 479 -13.33 8.79 -17.59
C VAL A 479 -13.27 10.12 -16.84
N ASN A 480 -13.76 11.18 -17.49
CA ASN A 480 -13.98 12.49 -16.87
C ASN A 480 -15.43 12.61 -16.33
N ALA A 481 -15.62 12.47 -15.02
CA ALA A 481 -16.92 12.76 -14.39
C ALA A 481 -17.15 14.25 -14.14
N GLY A 482 -16.12 15.09 -14.29
CA GLY A 482 -16.22 16.54 -14.22
C GLY A 482 -17.22 17.14 -15.21
N HIS A 483 -17.49 16.48 -16.34
CA HIS A 483 -18.53 16.91 -17.28
C HIS A 483 -19.91 17.04 -16.62
N TYR A 484 -20.21 16.26 -15.57
CA TYR A 484 -21.44 16.44 -14.80
C TYR A 484 -21.47 17.80 -14.10
N LEU A 485 -20.34 18.24 -13.55
CA LEU A 485 -20.20 19.57 -12.96
C LEU A 485 -20.28 20.66 -14.05
N ASP A 486 -19.83 20.36 -15.27
CA ASP A 486 -19.86 21.26 -16.43
C ASP A 486 -21.22 21.32 -17.14
N GLY A 487 -22.22 20.56 -16.66
CA GLY A 487 -23.62 20.63 -17.11
C GLY A 487 -24.09 19.45 -17.99
N GLU A 488 -23.26 18.44 -18.25
CA GLU A 488 -23.72 17.19 -18.86
C GLU A 488 -24.60 16.41 -17.87
N SER A 489 -25.70 15.80 -18.35
CA SER A 489 -26.53 14.97 -17.48
C SER A 489 -25.84 13.65 -17.12
N LEU A 490 -26.09 13.16 -15.90
CA LEU A 490 -25.54 11.88 -15.44
C LEU A 490 -25.97 10.71 -16.35
N ASP A 491 -27.17 10.76 -16.94
CA ASP A 491 -27.64 9.74 -17.89
C ASP A 491 -26.86 9.73 -19.21
N SER A 492 -26.47 10.91 -19.72
CA SER A 492 -25.66 11.00 -20.95
C SER A 492 -24.26 10.46 -20.69
N LEU A 493 -23.64 10.92 -19.61
CA LEU A 493 -22.31 10.49 -19.18
C LEU A 493 -22.29 8.99 -18.84
N GLY A 494 -23.31 8.50 -18.14
CA GLY A 494 -23.48 7.09 -17.79
C GLY A 494 -23.54 6.19 -19.02
N LYS A 495 -24.29 6.57 -20.06
CA LYS A 495 -24.34 5.80 -21.32
C LYS A 495 -22.97 5.72 -22.00
N LYS A 496 -22.24 6.83 -22.09
CA LYS A 496 -20.88 6.85 -22.68
C LYS A 496 -19.93 5.94 -21.89
N THR A 497 -19.98 6.02 -20.56
CA THR A 497 -19.18 5.16 -19.69
C THR A 497 -19.57 3.69 -19.87
N MET A 498 -20.86 3.36 -20.01
CA MET A 498 -21.33 2.00 -20.25
C MET A 498 -20.89 1.42 -21.60
N ASP A 499 -20.68 2.25 -22.61
CA ASP A 499 -20.10 1.83 -23.89
C ASP A 499 -18.61 1.50 -23.73
N LEU A 500 -17.85 2.35 -23.02
CA LEU A 500 -16.48 2.05 -22.64
C LEU A 500 -16.38 0.75 -21.80
N THR A 501 -17.29 0.56 -20.84
CA THR A 501 -17.40 -0.67 -20.05
C THR A 501 -17.45 -1.91 -20.92
N GLN A 502 -18.35 -1.93 -21.91
CA GLN A 502 -18.50 -3.06 -22.83
C GLN A 502 -17.22 -3.32 -23.63
N ASN A 503 -16.54 -2.26 -24.09
CA ASN A 503 -15.28 -2.40 -24.82
C ASN A 503 -14.16 -2.97 -23.92
N VAL A 504 -14.02 -2.46 -22.70
CA VAL A 504 -13.00 -2.93 -21.74
C VAL A 504 -13.24 -4.38 -21.35
N LEU A 505 -14.49 -4.76 -21.05
CA LEU A 505 -14.88 -6.16 -20.82
C LEU A 505 -14.52 -7.04 -22.03
N SER A 506 -14.67 -6.50 -23.24
CA SER A 506 -14.39 -7.16 -24.53
C SER A 506 -12.90 -7.23 -24.90
N GLY A 507 -12.00 -6.67 -24.09
CA GLY A 507 -10.56 -6.75 -24.28
C GLY A 507 -9.85 -5.44 -24.59
N GLU A 508 -10.56 -4.32 -24.68
CA GLU A 508 -9.89 -3.01 -24.72
C GLU A 508 -9.14 -2.78 -23.40
N LYS A 509 -7.88 -2.36 -23.49
CA LYS A 509 -7.05 -2.05 -22.31
C LYS A 509 -7.47 -0.70 -21.71
N SER A 510 -7.73 -0.70 -20.41
CA SER A 510 -7.83 0.52 -19.59
C SER A 510 -6.52 1.32 -19.59
N ALA A 511 -6.57 2.58 -19.17
CA ALA A 511 -5.39 3.44 -19.03
C ALA A 511 -4.33 2.80 -18.13
N GLY A 512 -4.74 2.16 -17.04
CA GLY A 512 -3.83 1.47 -16.12
C GLY A 512 -3.08 0.29 -16.75
N GLU A 513 -3.78 -0.52 -17.55
CA GLU A 513 -3.19 -1.64 -18.29
C GLU A 513 -2.22 -1.16 -19.38
N LYS A 514 -2.48 0.00 -19.99
CA LYS A 514 -1.59 0.63 -20.98
C LYS A 514 -0.32 1.18 -20.32
N ALA A 515 -0.44 1.73 -19.11
CA ALA A 515 0.68 2.24 -18.33
C ALA A 515 1.62 1.16 -17.79
N GLY A 516 1.18 -0.11 -17.74
CA GLY A 516 1.97 -1.22 -17.19
C GLY A 516 2.12 -1.17 -15.67
N HIS A 517 1.26 -0.42 -14.98
CA HIS A 517 1.26 -0.24 -13.54
C HIS A 517 0.20 -1.13 -12.88
N SER A 518 0.59 -1.97 -11.93
CA SER A 518 -0.36 -2.74 -11.10
C SER A 518 0.27 -3.16 -9.78
N GLN A 519 -0.55 -3.34 -8.75
CA GLN A 519 -0.07 -3.72 -7.42
C GLN A 519 -1.08 -4.62 -6.71
N VAL A 520 -0.59 -5.43 -5.77
CA VAL A 520 -1.42 -6.27 -4.91
C VAL A 520 -0.98 -6.10 -3.47
N ASN A 521 -1.95 -5.84 -2.61
CA ASN A 521 -1.78 -5.90 -1.17
C ASN A 521 -2.99 -6.62 -0.58
N ILE A 522 -2.79 -7.55 0.34
CA ILE A 522 -3.89 -8.24 1.03
C ILE A 522 -4.09 -7.52 2.36
N TRP A 523 -5.34 -7.35 2.79
CA TRP A 523 -5.64 -6.73 4.08
C TRP A 523 -4.82 -7.36 5.22
N ARG A 524 -3.93 -6.55 5.79
CA ARG A 524 -3.09 -6.93 6.93
C ARG A 524 -3.91 -6.84 8.21
N ASP A 525 -4.75 -7.84 8.45
CA ASP A 525 -5.54 -7.93 9.68
C ASP A 525 -4.67 -8.36 10.87
N TRP A 526 -3.92 -7.38 11.40
CA TRP A 526 -3.14 -7.52 12.62
C TRP A 526 -4.07 -7.56 13.83
N TYR A 527 -4.44 -8.78 14.21
CA TYR A 527 -5.25 -9.01 15.39
C TYR A 527 -4.39 -8.90 16.67
N ASN A 528 -4.71 -7.91 17.52
CA ASN A 528 -4.20 -7.80 18.88
C ASN A 528 -5.28 -8.34 19.85
N GLU A 529 -5.01 -9.49 20.48
CA GLU A 529 -5.95 -10.14 21.44
C GLU A 529 -5.80 -9.58 22.88
N GLY A 530 -4.74 -8.84 23.17
CA GLY A 530 -4.40 -8.47 24.53
C GLY A 530 -5.31 -7.38 25.10
N THR A 531 -5.67 -7.50 26.38
CA THR A 531 -5.88 -6.32 27.22
C THR A 531 -4.52 -5.65 27.37
N LEU A 532 -4.11 -4.88 26.38
CA LEU A 532 -2.94 -4.04 26.51
C LEU A 532 -3.20 -3.10 27.68
N GLU A 533 -2.47 -3.31 28.77
CA GLU A 533 -2.22 -2.21 29.69
C GLU A 533 -1.64 -1.07 28.84
N LEU A 534 -2.40 0.01 28.64
CA LEU A 534 -1.97 1.17 27.86
C LEU A 534 -0.59 1.72 28.33
N SER A 535 -0.20 1.41 29.57
CA SER A 535 1.10 1.67 30.20
C SER A 535 2.27 0.81 29.70
N SER A 536 2.04 -0.39 29.15
CA SER A 536 3.09 -1.25 28.58
C SER A 536 3.38 -0.95 27.10
N LEU A 537 2.49 -0.20 26.45
CA LEU A 537 2.73 0.51 25.18
C LEU A 537 3.68 1.69 25.45
N LYS A 538 4.90 1.39 25.92
CA LYS A 538 5.96 2.39 26.01
C LYS A 538 6.07 3.04 24.63
N SER A 539 6.13 4.37 24.63
CA SER A 539 6.45 5.11 23.42
C SER A 539 7.68 4.49 22.76
N GLU A 540 7.59 4.19 21.47
CA GLU A 540 8.76 3.92 20.64
C GLU A 540 9.51 5.23 20.36
N ASP A 541 9.72 6.03 21.42
CA ASP A 541 10.54 7.22 21.38
C ASP A 541 11.96 6.79 20.98
N ALA A 542 12.66 7.65 20.24
CA ALA A 542 14.06 7.41 19.91
C ALA A 542 14.83 7.12 21.20
N LEU A 543 15.40 5.91 21.30
CA LEU A 543 16.21 5.52 22.44
C LEU A 543 17.51 6.31 22.44
N GLY A 544 18.23 6.33 23.58
CA GLY A 544 19.44 7.14 23.72
C GLY A 544 20.55 6.80 22.72
N GLY A 545 20.49 5.65 22.05
CA GLY A 545 21.45 5.26 21.02
C GLY A 545 22.80 4.80 21.57
N THR A 546 23.00 4.81 22.89
CA THR A 546 24.23 4.36 23.55
C THR A 546 24.39 2.84 23.42
N PRO A 547 25.56 2.33 23.00
CA PRO A 547 25.80 0.90 22.84
C PRO A 547 25.80 0.17 24.19
N LEU A 548 25.60 -1.15 24.16
CA LEU A 548 25.71 -1.98 25.35
C LEU A 548 27.14 -1.95 25.91
N PRO A 549 27.30 -1.88 27.25
CA PRO A 549 28.61 -1.95 27.86
C PRO A 549 29.27 -3.31 27.65
N LEU A 550 30.52 -3.28 27.22
CA LEU A 550 31.35 -4.46 27.04
C LEU A 550 31.98 -4.92 28.35
N ARG A 551 32.20 -6.22 28.48
CA ARG A 551 32.90 -6.84 29.64
C ARG A 551 34.41 -6.92 29.48
N TYR A 552 34.93 -6.49 28.35
CA TYR A 552 36.36 -6.49 28.03
C TYR A 552 36.77 -5.16 27.38
N GLN A 553 38.08 -4.91 27.35
CA GLN A 553 38.65 -3.73 26.69
C GLN A 553 38.97 -4.05 25.23
N ILE A 554 38.46 -3.19 24.33
CA ILE A 554 38.73 -3.20 22.89
C ILE A 554 40.24 -3.21 22.63
N GLN A 555 40.71 -4.16 21.82
CA GLN A 555 42.13 -4.38 21.53
C GLN A 555 42.69 -3.53 20.38
N ASN A 556 41.85 -2.72 19.71
CA ASN A 556 42.19 -1.90 18.54
C ASN A 556 42.92 -2.67 17.42
N ASN A 557 42.14 -3.43 16.65
CA ASN A 557 42.60 -4.23 15.52
C ASN A 557 41.85 -3.82 14.25
N PRO A 558 42.31 -2.78 13.52
CA PRO A 558 41.55 -2.16 12.44
C PRO A 558 41.38 -3.11 11.24
N LEU A 559 40.17 -3.08 10.66
CA LEU A 559 39.85 -3.70 9.37
C LEU A 559 39.90 -2.66 8.25
N PHE A 560 40.19 -3.10 7.03
CA PHE A 560 40.33 -2.22 5.88
C PHE A 560 39.48 -2.70 4.70
N TYR A 561 38.99 -1.76 3.89
CA TYR A 561 38.24 -2.06 2.67
C TYR A 561 38.52 -1.02 1.58
N GLU A 562 38.26 -1.38 0.33
CA GLU A 562 38.34 -0.47 -0.82
C GLU A 562 37.06 0.36 -0.94
N ALA A 563 37.10 1.57 -0.40
CA ALA A 563 35.95 2.48 -0.38
C ALA A 563 35.86 3.36 -1.63
N ILE A 564 34.65 3.82 -1.95
CA ILE A 564 34.41 4.91 -2.91
C ILE A 564 34.36 6.23 -2.14
N GLN A 565 35.11 7.22 -2.62
CA GLN A 565 35.01 8.58 -2.08
C GLN A 565 33.73 9.26 -2.60
N SER A 566 32.89 9.73 -1.67
CA SER A 566 31.67 10.50 -1.93
C SER A 566 31.73 11.81 -1.15
N GLY A 567 32.14 12.89 -1.82
CA GLY A 567 32.48 14.14 -1.14
C GLY A 567 33.65 13.96 -0.16
N GLU A 568 33.40 14.23 1.13
CA GLU A 568 34.39 14.04 2.21
C GLU A 568 34.33 12.64 2.86
N ASN A 569 33.30 11.84 2.56
CA ASN A 569 33.07 10.53 3.14
C ASN A 569 33.59 9.39 2.26
N TYR A 570 33.82 8.23 2.87
CA TYR A 570 34.22 6.99 2.21
C TYR A 570 33.17 5.92 2.48
N ASN A 571 32.55 5.39 1.42
CA ASN A 571 31.46 4.42 1.52
C ASN A 571 31.79 3.14 0.76
N PRO A 572 31.30 1.97 1.21
CA PRO A 572 31.43 0.71 0.45
C PRO A 572 30.81 0.80 -0.94
N GLU A 573 29.69 1.52 -1.05
CA GLU A 573 28.91 1.64 -2.27
C GLU A 573 28.25 3.02 -2.37
N GLN A 574 27.95 3.47 -3.59
CA GLN A 574 27.09 4.61 -3.86
C GLN A 574 25.90 4.18 -4.70
N ILE A 575 24.69 4.41 -4.20
CA ILE A 575 23.43 4.11 -4.89
C ILE A 575 22.60 5.37 -5.07
N GLY A 576 21.68 5.31 -6.03
CA GLY A 576 20.52 6.20 -6.10
C GLY A 576 19.32 5.54 -5.42
N LEU A 577 18.58 6.29 -4.61
CA LEU A 577 17.39 5.78 -3.92
C LEU A 577 16.12 6.40 -4.50
N VAL A 578 15.13 5.60 -4.88
CA VAL A 578 13.77 6.05 -5.16
C VAL A 578 12.89 5.62 -3.99
N LEU A 579 12.42 6.59 -3.22
CA LEU A 579 11.69 6.37 -1.99
C LEU A 579 10.23 6.80 -2.18
N PRO A 580 9.29 5.86 -2.35
CA PRO A 580 7.87 6.18 -2.40
C PRO A 580 7.39 6.65 -1.01
N THR A 581 6.56 7.70 -0.92
CA THR A 581 6.00 8.12 0.39
C THR A 581 4.72 7.38 0.75
N SER A 582 4.18 6.59 -0.19
CA SER A 582 2.99 5.78 0.01
C SER A 582 3.00 4.52 -0.85
N LEU A 583 2.28 3.50 -0.41
CA LEU A 583 2.09 2.26 -1.17
C LEU A 583 1.62 2.51 -2.61
N CYS A 584 0.76 3.52 -2.83
CA CYS A 584 0.22 3.85 -4.16
C CYS A 584 1.28 4.38 -5.14
N SER A 585 2.41 4.88 -4.62
CA SER A 585 3.57 5.30 -5.42
C SER A 585 4.64 4.22 -5.57
N GLY A 586 4.48 3.06 -4.91
CA GLY A 586 5.51 2.01 -4.82
C GLY A 586 5.89 1.39 -6.16
N GLU A 587 4.91 1.06 -7.00
CA GLU A 587 5.18 0.45 -8.29
C GLU A 587 5.79 1.45 -9.29
N VAL A 588 5.32 2.71 -9.30
CA VAL A 588 5.95 3.77 -10.10
C VAL A 588 7.38 4.04 -9.64
N ALA A 589 7.65 3.96 -8.33
CA ALA A 589 9.01 4.07 -7.80
C ALA A 589 9.93 2.95 -8.34
N LYS A 590 9.45 1.70 -8.43
CA LYS A 590 10.19 0.60 -9.07
C LYS A 590 10.44 0.86 -10.54
N MET A 591 9.40 1.21 -11.29
CA MET A 591 9.53 1.55 -12.72
C MET A 591 10.58 2.65 -12.94
N LEU A 592 10.61 3.67 -12.06
CA LEU A 592 11.59 4.74 -12.11
C LEU A 592 13.01 4.23 -11.80
N ALA A 593 13.17 3.44 -10.74
CA ALA A 593 14.47 2.87 -10.36
C ALA A 593 15.04 1.95 -11.46
N ASP A 594 14.19 1.12 -12.08
CA ASP A 594 14.55 0.25 -13.19
C ASP A 594 14.99 1.09 -14.40
N ARG A 595 14.18 2.08 -14.81
CA ARG A 595 14.52 2.99 -15.92
C ARG A 595 15.85 3.70 -15.69
N LEU A 596 16.08 4.25 -14.49
CA LEU A 596 17.31 4.97 -14.16
C LEU A 596 18.54 4.04 -14.20
N THR A 597 18.38 2.80 -13.73
CA THR A 597 19.44 1.77 -13.77
C THR A 597 19.73 1.32 -15.20
N GLU A 598 18.71 1.03 -16.00
CA GLU A 598 18.85 0.65 -17.41
C GLU A 598 19.51 1.74 -18.26
N GLN A 599 19.18 3.01 -17.99
CA GLN A 599 19.80 4.17 -18.62
C GLN A 599 21.20 4.50 -18.08
N LYS A 600 21.69 3.76 -17.07
CA LYS A 600 23.02 3.94 -16.47
C LYS A 600 23.28 5.35 -15.94
N ILE A 601 22.24 5.99 -15.40
CA ILE A 601 22.35 7.36 -14.90
C ILE A 601 23.36 7.42 -13.75
N GLY A 602 24.33 8.34 -13.83
CA GLY A 602 25.34 8.51 -12.79
C GLY A 602 26.39 7.40 -12.66
N GLN A 603 26.40 6.41 -13.57
CA GLN A 603 27.34 5.29 -13.52
C GLN A 603 28.81 5.78 -13.60
N ASP A 604 29.09 6.74 -14.48
CA ASP A 604 30.41 7.37 -14.60
C ASP A 604 30.79 8.19 -13.36
N GLN A 605 29.79 8.59 -12.57
CA GLN A 605 29.97 9.26 -11.29
C GLN A 605 29.90 8.28 -10.12
N GLY A 606 30.02 6.97 -10.36
CA GLY A 606 30.16 5.96 -9.31
C GLY A 606 28.86 5.48 -8.67
N ILE A 607 27.69 5.90 -9.17
CA ILE A 607 26.41 5.29 -8.78
C ILE A 607 26.35 3.87 -9.38
N SER A 608 26.23 2.85 -8.53
CA SER A 608 26.20 1.46 -8.98
C SER A 608 24.85 1.05 -9.56
N ARG A 609 23.75 1.52 -8.95
CA ARG A 609 22.36 1.25 -9.34
C ARG A 609 21.39 2.22 -8.69
N PHE A 610 20.17 2.30 -9.22
CA PHE A 610 19.02 2.86 -8.53
C PHE A 610 18.16 1.75 -7.91
N ILE A 611 17.62 2.00 -6.73
CA ILE A 611 16.78 1.04 -5.99
C ILE A 611 15.51 1.73 -5.54
N ALA A 612 14.38 1.04 -5.65
CA ALA A 612 13.14 1.43 -5.00
C ALA A 612 12.97 0.67 -3.67
N LEU A 613 12.44 1.36 -2.66
CA LEU A 613 12.00 0.74 -1.40
C LEU A 613 10.47 0.80 -1.31
N ASP A 614 9.79 -0.05 -2.09
CA ASP A 614 8.34 -0.15 -2.07
C ASP A 614 7.85 -0.81 -0.78
N HIS A 615 6.81 -0.24 -0.19
CA HIS A 615 6.24 -0.68 1.08
C HIS A 615 4.72 -0.49 1.10
N THR A 616 4.03 -1.12 2.04
CA THR A 616 2.57 -0.99 2.21
C THR A 616 2.11 0.21 3.04
N GLU A 617 3.06 1.03 3.49
CA GLU A 617 2.84 2.16 4.41
C GLU A 617 2.55 3.50 3.70
N GLY A 618 2.31 4.57 4.47
CA GLY A 618 2.04 5.94 3.99
C GLY A 618 0.56 6.32 3.96
N CYS A 619 -0.26 5.65 3.13
CA CYS A 619 -1.72 5.87 3.11
C CYS A 619 -2.41 5.21 4.31
N GLY A 620 -2.02 3.95 4.59
CA GLY A 620 -2.58 3.14 5.68
C GLY A 620 -1.91 3.36 7.04
N CYS A 621 -0.86 4.19 7.16
CA CYS A 621 -0.27 4.45 8.47
C CYS A 621 -1.25 5.26 9.32
N SER A 622 -1.62 4.65 10.45
CA SER A 622 -2.38 5.27 11.49
C SER A 622 -1.51 6.29 12.28
N SER A 623 -2.16 7.28 12.89
CA SER A 623 -1.50 8.41 13.57
C SER A 623 -0.63 7.98 14.77
N GLY A 624 0.19 8.88 15.31
CA GLY A 624 0.97 8.61 16.52
C GLY A 624 2.19 7.74 16.24
N THR A 625 2.50 6.80 17.13
CA THR A 625 3.79 6.05 17.13
C THR A 625 4.05 5.27 15.85
N SER A 626 3.01 4.71 15.21
CA SER A 626 3.15 4.00 13.92
C SER A 626 3.61 4.95 12.81
N MET A 627 3.09 6.18 12.76
CA MET A 627 3.53 7.22 11.83
C MET A 627 4.96 7.69 12.17
N GLU A 628 5.30 7.88 13.44
CA GLU A 628 6.65 8.28 13.85
C GLU A 628 7.71 7.25 13.46
N MET A 629 7.42 5.96 13.69
CA MET A 629 8.31 4.86 13.27
C MET A 629 8.44 4.81 11.74
N PHE A 630 7.34 4.93 11.00
CA PHE A 630 7.38 5.00 9.54
C PHE A 630 8.27 6.15 9.06
N ILE A 631 8.02 7.37 9.55
CA ILE A 631 8.79 8.57 9.17
C ILE A 631 10.27 8.41 9.52
N ARG A 632 10.58 7.97 10.74
CA ARG A 632 11.95 7.70 11.19
C ARG A 632 12.64 6.72 10.24
N THR A 633 11.98 5.60 9.94
CA THR A 633 12.54 4.57 9.05
C THR A 633 12.82 5.13 7.66
N MET A 634 11.87 5.87 7.08
CA MET A 634 12.01 6.46 5.74
C MET A 634 13.13 7.50 5.66
N LEU A 635 13.17 8.44 6.61
CA LEU A 635 14.20 9.47 6.66
C LEU A 635 15.58 8.87 6.92
N SER A 636 15.68 7.85 7.77
CA SER A 636 16.93 7.15 7.99
C SER A 636 17.49 6.47 6.74
N HIS A 637 16.62 5.95 5.86
CA HIS A 637 17.06 5.43 4.55
C HIS A 637 17.53 6.54 3.62
N LEU A 638 16.88 7.71 3.60
CA LEU A 638 17.38 8.88 2.84
C LEU A 638 18.75 9.35 3.34
N LEU A 639 19.01 9.21 4.63
CA LEU A 639 20.28 9.56 5.29
C LEU A 639 21.29 8.42 5.31
N HIS A 640 20.99 7.28 4.70
CA HIS A 640 21.86 6.11 4.74
C HIS A 640 23.22 6.41 4.06
N PRO A 641 24.37 5.98 4.62
CA PRO A 641 25.70 6.33 4.10
C PRO A 641 25.93 6.00 2.62
N ASN A 642 25.34 4.90 2.13
CA ASN A 642 25.47 4.48 0.73
C ASN A 642 24.59 5.30 -0.24
N VAL A 643 23.64 6.11 0.24
CA VAL A 643 22.74 6.90 -0.61
C VAL A 643 23.42 8.20 -1.03
N SER A 644 23.77 8.29 -2.31
CA SER A 644 24.46 9.45 -2.90
C SER A 644 23.48 10.55 -3.31
N MET A 645 22.31 10.13 -3.80
CA MET A 645 21.17 10.98 -4.16
C MET A 645 19.88 10.18 -4.00
N ALA A 646 18.78 10.87 -3.82
CA ALA A 646 17.47 10.24 -3.72
C ALA A 646 16.39 10.98 -4.50
N VAL A 647 15.32 10.26 -4.80
CA VAL A 647 14.04 10.78 -5.27
C VAL A 647 13.00 10.40 -4.23
N SER A 648 12.33 11.40 -3.65
CA SER A 648 11.10 11.20 -2.90
C SER A 648 9.94 11.29 -3.88
N LEU A 649 9.22 10.19 -4.03
CA LEU A 649 8.08 10.10 -4.94
C LEU A 649 6.80 10.01 -4.12
N GLU A 650 6.03 11.10 -4.11
CA GLU A 650 4.69 11.06 -3.55
C GLU A 650 3.67 10.71 -4.61
N HIS A 651 2.54 10.21 -4.13
CA HIS A 651 1.37 10.05 -4.98
C HIS A 651 0.60 11.37 -5.08
N GLY A 652 0.29 11.98 -3.93
CA GLY A 652 -0.30 13.31 -3.77
C GLY A 652 -1.52 13.35 -2.83
N CYS A 653 -2.08 12.21 -2.40
CA CYS A 653 -3.25 12.12 -1.51
C CYS A 653 -2.99 11.45 -0.14
N GLU A 654 -1.78 10.96 0.11
CA GLU A 654 -1.37 10.35 1.38
C GLU A 654 -1.30 11.36 2.54
N LYS A 655 -1.04 10.90 3.77
CA LYS A 655 -0.82 11.84 4.89
C LYS A 655 0.61 12.43 4.89
N THR A 656 1.57 11.67 4.36
CA THR A 656 3.01 11.95 4.43
C THR A 656 3.54 12.57 3.15
N HIS A 657 3.05 13.77 2.82
CA HIS A 657 3.48 14.49 1.62
C HIS A 657 4.97 14.89 1.64
N ASN A 658 5.53 15.13 0.46
CA ASN A 658 6.91 15.58 0.24
C ASN A 658 7.27 16.82 1.06
N ALA A 659 6.36 17.78 1.22
CA ALA A 659 6.59 18.97 2.02
C ALA A 659 6.87 18.64 3.51
N TYR A 660 6.11 17.68 4.06
CA TYR A 660 6.29 17.20 5.42
C TYR A 660 7.60 16.40 5.55
N MET A 661 7.83 15.44 4.65
CA MET A 661 9.06 14.64 4.62
C MET A 661 10.31 15.51 4.52
N ARG A 662 10.26 16.58 3.72
CA ARG A 662 11.33 17.56 3.59
C ARG A 662 11.60 18.30 4.90
N GLN A 663 10.55 18.77 5.57
CA GLN A 663 10.68 19.47 6.84
C GLN A 663 11.27 18.56 7.92
N GLU A 664 10.81 17.31 8.01
CA GLU A 664 11.34 16.34 8.97
C GLU A 664 12.79 15.94 8.64
N LEU A 665 13.15 15.80 7.37
CA LEU A 665 14.54 15.56 6.96
C LEU A 665 15.47 16.70 7.41
N GLU A 666 15.05 17.95 7.24
CA GLU A 666 15.83 19.14 7.63
C GLU A 666 15.99 19.22 9.17
N LYS A 667 14.96 18.82 9.95
CA LYS A 667 15.04 18.73 11.42
C LYS A 667 16.08 17.71 11.90
N LEU A 668 16.28 16.63 11.16
CA LEU A 668 17.30 15.61 11.44
C LEU A 668 18.70 16.00 10.95
N GLY A 669 18.89 17.24 10.47
CA GLY A 669 20.18 17.72 9.93
C GLY A 669 20.49 17.23 8.51
N GLY A 670 19.52 16.61 7.83
CA GLY A 670 19.62 16.22 6.43
C GLY A 670 19.54 17.39 5.46
N THR A 671 20.11 17.23 4.26
CA THR A 671 20.02 18.24 3.19
C THR A 671 18.96 17.86 2.16
N SER A 672 17.88 18.63 2.08
CA SER A 672 16.83 18.48 1.07
C SER A 672 17.30 18.66 -0.37
N LYS A 673 18.48 19.28 -0.59
CA LYS A 673 19.09 19.47 -1.92
C LYS A 673 19.53 18.17 -2.60
N LYS A 674 19.76 17.10 -1.85
CA LYS A 674 20.14 15.78 -2.40
C LYS A 674 18.94 14.92 -2.79
N VAL A 675 17.73 15.43 -2.54
CA VAL A 675 16.48 14.71 -2.77
C VAL A 675 15.68 15.46 -3.84
N GLY A 676 15.31 14.76 -4.91
CA GLY A 676 14.34 15.23 -5.89
C GLY A 676 12.93 14.96 -5.36
N TRP A 677 12.08 15.97 -5.33
CA TRP A 677 10.74 15.87 -4.75
C TRP A 677 9.71 15.90 -5.87
N PHE A 678 9.08 14.77 -6.15
CA PHE A 678 8.15 14.60 -7.27
C PHE A 678 6.83 14.04 -6.80
N SER A 679 5.76 14.38 -7.52
CA SER A 679 4.38 14.02 -7.17
C SER A 679 3.66 13.49 -8.40
N ILE A 680 3.29 12.22 -8.41
CA ILE A 680 2.62 11.60 -9.57
C ILE A 680 1.41 12.45 -9.99
N GLN A 681 0.58 12.86 -9.02
CA GLN A 681 -0.66 13.55 -9.32
C GLN A 681 -0.48 15.06 -9.62
N LEU A 682 0.51 15.73 -9.02
CA LEU A 682 0.75 17.17 -9.29
C LEU A 682 1.63 17.38 -10.52
N ASP A 683 2.48 16.41 -10.86
CA ASP A 683 3.39 16.50 -12.00
C ASP A 683 2.79 16.09 -13.34
N GLY A 684 1.52 15.66 -13.36
CA GLY A 684 0.78 15.34 -14.59
C GLY A 684 0.80 13.86 -14.96
N GLY A 685 0.87 12.97 -13.97
CA GLY A 685 0.73 11.53 -14.18
C GLY A 685 2.05 10.79 -14.31
N ILE A 686 1.96 9.48 -14.56
CA ILE A 686 3.09 8.54 -14.53
C ILE A 686 4.15 8.96 -15.56
N ASP A 687 3.79 9.15 -16.82
CA ASP A 687 4.79 9.45 -17.86
C ASP A 687 5.53 10.78 -17.60
N ASN A 688 4.79 11.81 -17.19
CA ASN A 688 5.36 13.13 -16.93
C ASN A 688 6.29 13.11 -15.72
N VAL A 689 5.89 12.48 -14.62
CA VAL A 689 6.75 12.38 -13.43
C VAL A 689 8.00 11.56 -13.72
N MET A 690 7.87 10.48 -14.50
CA MET A 690 9.00 9.65 -14.91
C MET A 690 10.02 10.44 -15.73
N GLN A 691 9.58 11.29 -16.66
CA GLN A 691 10.45 12.16 -17.46
C GLN A 691 11.13 13.24 -16.60
N LYS A 692 10.37 13.94 -15.74
CA LYS A 692 10.88 14.98 -14.85
C LYS A 692 11.91 14.44 -13.87
N ALA A 693 11.61 13.33 -13.20
CA ALA A 693 12.51 12.69 -12.24
C ALA A 693 13.78 12.17 -12.93
N THR A 694 13.66 11.54 -14.10
CA THR A 694 14.82 11.10 -14.89
C THR A 694 15.73 12.28 -15.25
N SER A 695 15.16 13.38 -15.73
CA SER A 695 15.91 14.58 -16.11
C SER A 695 16.62 15.19 -14.90
N TRP A 696 15.96 15.24 -13.75
CA TRP A 696 16.56 15.73 -12.51
C TRP A 696 17.71 14.84 -12.04
N CYS A 697 17.54 13.52 -12.07
CA CYS A 697 18.59 12.56 -11.73
C CYS A 697 19.81 12.73 -12.63
N GLN A 698 19.61 12.87 -13.94
CA GLN A 698 20.68 13.12 -14.90
C GLN A 698 21.48 14.39 -14.56
N MET A 699 20.80 15.50 -14.31
CA MET A 699 21.45 16.78 -13.99
C MET A 699 22.21 16.74 -12.66
N ASN A 700 21.64 16.10 -11.64
CA ASN A 700 22.24 16.07 -10.30
C ASN A 700 23.33 15.01 -10.16
N ALA A 701 23.23 13.89 -10.89
CA ALA A 701 24.31 12.91 -10.95
C ALA A 701 25.61 13.54 -11.48
N ALA A 702 25.51 14.41 -12.49
CA ALA A 702 26.66 15.13 -13.04
C ALA A 702 27.37 16.07 -12.04
N LEU A 703 26.72 16.43 -10.92
CA LEU A 703 27.29 17.26 -9.85
C LEU A 703 27.98 16.43 -8.76
N LEU A 704 27.84 15.11 -8.78
CA LEU A 704 28.48 14.24 -7.81
C LEU A 704 29.99 14.25 -8.01
N LYS A 705 30.70 14.56 -6.92
CA LYS A 705 32.16 14.48 -6.87
C LYS A 705 32.54 13.09 -6.37
N THR A 706 33.01 12.25 -7.27
CA THR A 706 33.57 10.95 -6.93
C THR A 706 35.07 10.91 -7.17
N GLY A 707 35.78 10.39 -6.17
CA GLY A 707 37.21 10.15 -6.22
C GLY A 707 37.51 8.67 -6.53
N PRO A 708 38.78 8.33 -6.83
CA PRO A 708 39.19 6.95 -7.04
C PRO A 708 38.93 6.11 -5.79
N ALA A 709 38.77 4.79 -5.99
CA ALA A 709 38.70 3.87 -4.87
C ALA A 709 39.98 3.96 -4.01
N LYS A 710 39.80 3.92 -2.69
CA LYS A 710 40.90 4.02 -1.74
C LYS A 710 40.70 3.05 -0.60
N LYS A 711 41.78 2.36 -0.23
CA LYS A 711 41.84 1.57 1.00
C LYS A 711 41.75 2.47 2.23
N VAL A 712 40.72 2.26 3.04
CA VAL A 712 40.47 3.02 4.28
C VAL A 712 40.12 2.09 5.44
N GLU A 713 40.24 2.59 6.66
CA GLU A 713 39.80 1.88 7.87
C GLU A 713 38.27 1.79 7.93
N ALA A 714 37.74 0.66 8.41
CA ALA A 714 36.31 0.36 8.47
C ALA A 714 35.56 0.95 9.69
N LYS A 715 36.11 1.96 10.36
CA LYS A 715 35.61 2.50 11.64
C LYS A 715 34.14 2.95 11.66
N ASN A 716 33.60 3.36 10.51
CA ASN A 716 32.21 3.85 10.39
C ASN A 716 31.27 2.82 9.75
N ILE A 717 31.68 1.55 9.69
CA ILE A 717 30.86 0.46 9.15
C ILE A 717 29.97 -0.12 10.25
N ARG A 718 28.70 -0.29 9.91
CA ARG A 718 27.65 -0.89 10.71
C ARG A 718 27.29 -2.25 10.10
N VAL A 719 27.39 -3.30 10.90
CA VAL A 719 27.13 -4.68 10.50
C VAL A 719 25.89 -5.19 11.22
N GLY A 720 24.89 -5.64 10.46
CA GLY A 720 23.70 -6.30 10.99
C GLY A 720 23.95 -7.79 11.17
N ILE A 721 23.49 -8.38 12.28
CA ILE A 721 23.56 -9.84 12.49
C ILE A 721 22.15 -10.40 12.72
N LEU A 722 21.74 -11.32 11.85
CA LEU A 722 20.47 -12.03 11.90
C LEU A 722 20.69 -13.52 12.13
N THR A 723 19.92 -14.10 13.03
CA THR A 723 19.98 -15.54 13.35
C THR A 723 18.57 -16.11 13.33
N ARG A 724 18.41 -17.33 12.78
CA ARG A 724 17.10 -18.02 12.77
C ARG A 724 17.23 -19.44 13.31
N GLY A 725 16.38 -19.73 14.29
CA GLY A 725 16.32 -21.04 14.95
C GLY A 725 17.43 -21.23 15.99
N HIS A 726 17.54 -22.46 16.48
CA HIS A 726 18.56 -22.82 17.46
C HIS A 726 19.94 -22.95 16.81
N LEU A 727 20.91 -22.21 17.34
CA LEU A 727 22.30 -22.21 16.90
C LEU A 727 23.07 -23.30 17.65
N PRO A 728 23.81 -24.19 16.96
CA PRO A 728 24.73 -25.10 17.62
C PRO A 728 25.85 -24.33 18.33
N GLU A 729 26.41 -24.94 19.38
CA GLU A 729 27.45 -24.33 20.20
C GLU A 729 28.66 -23.81 19.41
N PHE A 730 29.14 -24.55 18.41
CA PHE A 730 30.27 -24.11 17.59
C PHE A 730 29.93 -22.85 16.74
N VAL A 731 28.67 -22.73 16.28
CA VAL A 731 28.19 -21.54 15.57
C VAL A 731 28.12 -20.37 16.53
N GLU A 732 27.57 -20.57 17.73
CA GLU A 732 27.57 -19.54 18.78
C GLU A 732 28.98 -19.05 19.13
N ASN A 733 29.96 -19.96 19.25
CA ASN A 733 31.36 -19.62 19.49
C ASN A 733 31.96 -18.83 18.31
N THR A 734 31.66 -19.25 17.08
CA THR A 734 32.08 -18.56 15.85
C THR A 734 31.55 -17.13 15.82
N LEU A 735 30.25 -16.95 16.10
CA LEU A 735 29.59 -15.64 16.10
C LEU A 735 30.09 -14.74 17.23
N THR A 736 30.38 -15.30 18.40
CA THR A 736 30.97 -14.55 19.52
C THR A 736 32.34 -14.01 19.13
N SER A 737 33.20 -14.86 18.55
CA SER A 737 34.52 -14.46 18.06
C SER A 737 34.41 -13.44 16.91
N PHE A 738 33.45 -13.61 16.00
CA PHE A 738 33.18 -12.64 14.94
C PHE A 738 32.77 -11.28 15.52
N CYS A 739 31.81 -11.23 16.45
CA CYS A 739 31.39 -9.99 17.10
C CYS A 739 32.55 -9.30 17.83
N GLN A 740 33.38 -10.07 18.55
CA GLN A 740 34.56 -9.52 19.22
C GLN A 740 35.51 -8.85 18.22
N ARG A 741 35.81 -9.50 17.09
CA ARG A 741 36.68 -8.94 16.05
C ARG A 741 36.12 -7.68 15.39
N LEU A 742 34.80 -7.59 15.20
CA LEU A 742 34.16 -6.37 14.70
C LEU A 742 34.28 -5.21 15.71
N LEU A 743 34.05 -5.47 16.99
CA LEU A 743 34.20 -4.47 18.06
C LEU A 743 35.65 -4.03 18.25
N ASP A 744 36.61 -4.97 18.16
CA ASP A 744 38.04 -4.66 18.21
C ASP A 744 38.49 -3.76 17.06
N ALA A 745 37.77 -3.80 15.93
CA ALA A 745 37.97 -2.92 14.77
C ALA A 745 37.15 -1.61 14.83
N GLU A 746 36.48 -1.34 15.96
CA GLU A 746 35.62 -0.17 16.21
C GLU A 746 34.37 -0.08 15.30
N LEU A 747 33.91 -1.20 14.74
CA LEU A 747 32.65 -1.26 13.96
C LEU A 747 31.43 -1.30 14.90
N SER A 748 30.28 -0.82 14.40
CA SER A 748 29.01 -1.01 15.11
C SER A 748 28.35 -2.33 14.70
N ILE A 749 27.78 -3.04 15.67
CA ILE A 749 27.01 -4.27 15.46
C ILE A 749 25.55 -3.99 15.81
N ILE A 750 24.61 -4.32 14.91
CA ILE A 750 23.18 -4.17 15.15
C ILE A 750 22.56 -5.57 15.20
N ILE A 751 21.96 -5.92 16.34
CA ILE A 751 21.28 -7.20 16.57
C ILE A 751 19.80 -6.91 16.92
N PRO A 752 18.82 -7.63 16.37
CA PRO A 752 17.42 -7.41 16.73
C PRO A 752 17.16 -7.99 18.12
N GLU A 753 16.26 -7.37 18.89
CA GLU A 753 16.01 -7.73 20.29
C GLU A 753 15.53 -9.18 20.50
N ASN A 754 14.87 -9.79 19.50
CA ASN A 754 14.43 -11.17 19.57
C ASN A 754 15.52 -12.20 19.23
N SER A 755 16.75 -11.75 18.92
CA SER A 755 17.83 -12.66 18.56
C SER A 755 18.29 -13.50 19.75
N THR A 756 18.35 -14.82 19.54
CA THR A 756 18.92 -15.76 20.51
C THR A 756 20.42 -15.54 20.74
N LEU A 757 21.10 -14.85 19.80
CA LEU A 757 22.52 -14.53 19.90
C LEU A 757 22.84 -13.64 21.11
N LEU A 758 21.94 -12.74 21.51
CA LEU A 758 22.17 -11.81 22.63
C LEU A 758 22.51 -12.54 23.93
N LYS A 759 21.75 -13.59 24.26
CA LYS A 759 22.00 -14.45 25.43
C LYS A 759 23.33 -15.20 25.31
N SER A 760 23.67 -15.63 24.11
CA SER A 760 24.93 -16.32 23.82
C SER A 760 26.15 -15.40 24.01
N LEU A 761 26.06 -14.14 23.58
CA LEU A 761 27.11 -13.13 23.78
C LEU A 761 27.27 -12.77 25.26
N ALA A 762 26.18 -12.68 26.01
CA ALA A 762 26.20 -12.41 27.45
C ALA A 762 26.82 -13.58 28.25
N SER A 763 26.40 -14.82 27.97
CA SER A 763 26.90 -16.02 28.67
C SER A 763 28.38 -16.27 28.40
N ARG A 764 28.87 -15.86 27.23
CA ARG A 764 30.29 -15.94 26.83
C ARG A 764 31.10 -14.71 27.22
N GLY A 765 30.49 -13.77 27.97
CA GLY A 765 31.21 -12.67 28.61
C GLY A 765 31.58 -11.51 27.68
N LEU A 766 30.88 -11.31 26.55
CA LEU A 766 31.11 -10.15 25.69
C LEU A 766 30.39 -8.88 26.22
N VAL A 767 29.17 -9.04 26.74
CA VAL A 767 28.29 -7.97 27.24
C VAL A 767 27.74 -8.27 28.64
N LEU A 768 27.19 -7.25 29.33
CA LEU A 768 26.53 -7.41 30.63
C LEU A 768 25.11 -7.98 30.48
N ASP A 769 24.88 -9.15 31.10
CA ASP A 769 23.59 -9.88 31.06
C ASP A 769 22.39 -9.07 31.60
N SER A 770 22.62 -8.21 32.59
CA SER A 770 21.59 -7.34 33.16
C SER A 770 21.11 -6.19 32.24
N GLN A 771 21.68 -6.04 31.05
CA GLN A 771 21.45 -4.89 30.16
C GLN A 771 21.15 -5.26 28.70
N LEU A 772 20.61 -6.44 28.40
CA LEU A 772 20.22 -6.83 27.03
C LEU A 772 18.95 -6.13 26.50
N GLN A 773 18.69 -4.90 26.93
CA GLN A 773 17.54 -4.11 26.47
C GLN A 773 17.85 -3.40 25.14
N PRO A 774 16.83 -3.04 24.35
CA PRO A 774 17.01 -2.22 23.17
C PRO A 774 17.79 -0.92 23.47
N THR A 775 18.73 -0.60 22.60
CA THR A 775 19.50 0.66 22.59
C THR A 775 19.08 1.58 21.44
N LEU A 776 18.45 1.00 20.40
CA LEU A 776 17.92 1.70 19.22
C LEU A 776 16.44 1.38 19.06
N ALA A 777 15.62 2.39 18.79
CA ALA A 777 14.27 2.18 18.30
C ALA A 777 14.31 1.60 16.87
N TYR A 778 13.21 1.01 16.41
CA TYR A 778 13.13 0.47 15.05
C TYR A 778 13.43 1.56 14.01
N GLY A 779 14.40 1.32 13.11
CA GLY A 779 14.81 2.25 12.07
C GLY A 779 15.60 3.48 12.55
N GLN A 780 16.04 3.50 13.82
CA GLN A 780 16.87 4.58 14.38
C GLN A 780 18.35 4.37 14.02
N GLN A 781 18.99 5.40 13.45
CA GLN A 781 20.41 5.35 13.11
C GLN A 781 21.31 5.11 14.33
N ALA A 782 22.28 4.21 14.18
CA ALA A 782 23.35 4.02 15.15
C ALA A 782 24.45 5.08 14.94
N LEU A 783 24.58 6.03 15.87
CA LEU A 783 25.57 7.13 15.74
C LEU A 783 26.89 6.84 16.47
N GLU A 784 26.87 5.99 17.48
CA GLU A 784 28.06 5.57 18.23
C GLU A 784 28.57 4.20 17.74
N SER A 785 29.87 3.95 17.87
CA SER A 785 30.45 2.62 17.60
C SER A 785 30.23 1.70 18.80
N GLY A 786 29.85 0.45 18.54
CA GLY A 786 29.63 -0.55 19.58
C GLY A 786 28.54 -1.56 19.24
N LEU A 787 28.13 -2.35 20.23
CA LEU A 787 27.07 -3.34 20.08
C LEU A 787 25.71 -2.73 20.46
N HIS A 788 24.80 -2.66 19.50
CA HIS A 788 23.45 -2.14 19.66
C HIS A 788 22.40 -3.24 19.54
N VAL A 789 21.34 -3.09 20.33
CA VAL A 789 20.13 -3.90 20.23
C VAL A 789 19.02 -3.03 19.63
N MET A 790 18.45 -3.47 18.52
CA MET A 790 17.35 -2.77 17.85
C MET A 790 16.01 -3.36 18.30
N ALA A 791 15.11 -2.50 18.76
CA ALA A 791 13.72 -2.87 19.04
C ALA A 791 13.02 -3.34 17.76
N ILE A 792 12.12 -4.31 17.89
CA ILE A 792 11.30 -4.81 16.79
C ILE A 792 9.84 -4.91 17.23
N SER A 793 8.93 -4.71 16.30
CA SER A 793 7.48 -4.86 16.53
C SER A 793 6.89 -6.11 15.88
N SER A 794 7.73 -6.93 15.25
CA SER A 794 7.30 -8.03 14.38
C SER A 794 8.34 -9.15 14.34
N ALA A 795 7.85 -10.37 14.16
CA ALA A 795 8.69 -11.56 14.01
C ALA A 795 9.09 -11.85 12.55
N THR A 796 8.67 -11.01 11.60
CA THR A 796 9.01 -11.17 10.18
C THR A 796 10.42 -10.64 9.88
N LEU A 797 11.16 -11.35 9.04
CA LEU A 797 12.55 -11.02 8.74
C LEU A 797 12.66 -9.83 7.80
N GLU A 798 11.69 -9.68 6.90
CA GLU A 798 11.58 -8.58 5.95
C GLU A 798 11.45 -7.24 6.70
N GLU A 799 10.55 -7.18 7.69
CA GLU A 799 10.40 -6.01 8.55
C GLU A 799 11.64 -5.79 9.43
N THR A 800 12.23 -6.85 9.97
CA THR A 800 13.46 -6.73 10.77
C THR A 800 14.61 -6.13 9.94
N MET A 801 14.80 -6.59 8.71
CA MET A 801 15.83 -6.09 7.80
C MET A 801 15.58 -4.64 7.39
N ALA A 802 14.33 -4.22 7.17
CA ALA A 802 14.01 -2.82 6.89
C ALA A 802 14.38 -1.91 8.07
N GLY A 803 14.12 -2.34 9.30
CA GLY A 803 14.57 -1.65 10.50
C GLY A 803 16.10 -1.52 10.56
N MET A 804 16.82 -2.61 10.26
CA MET A 804 18.29 -2.61 10.21
C MET A 804 18.84 -1.68 9.13
N GLY A 805 18.22 -1.64 7.95
CA GLY A 805 18.53 -0.68 6.89
C GLY A 805 18.40 0.76 7.36
N GLY A 806 17.31 1.07 8.09
CA GLY A 806 17.12 2.36 8.76
C GLY A 806 18.18 2.64 9.82
N SER A 807 18.70 1.63 10.51
CA SER A 807 19.79 1.81 11.49
C SER A 807 21.16 2.15 10.87
N GLY A 808 21.25 2.21 9.54
CA GLY A 808 22.47 2.59 8.80
C GLY A 808 23.38 1.40 8.44
N VAL A 809 22.88 0.17 8.60
CA VAL A 809 23.65 -1.05 8.36
C VAL A 809 24.09 -1.15 6.90
N GLN A 810 25.39 -1.30 6.64
CA GLN A 810 25.92 -1.42 5.28
C GLN A 810 26.08 -2.87 4.80
N VAL A 811 26.13 -3.86 5.70
CA VAL A 811 26.16 -5.30 5.38
C VAL A 811 25.41 -6.08 6.46
N ILE A 812 24.57 -7.04 6.06
CA ILE A 812 23.87 -7.95 6.99
C ILE A 812 24.47 -9.35 6.84
N PHE A 813 24.81 -9.99 7.95
CA PHE A 813 25.13 -11.41 8.02
C PHE A 813 23.95 -12.18 8.61
N SER A 814 23.44 -13.15 7.84
CA SER A 814 22.33 -14.02 8.22
C SER A 814 22.81 -15.44 8.42
N PHE A 815 22.43 -16.07 9.54
CA PHE A 815 22.83 -17.43 9.91
C PHE A 815 21.60 -18.34 9.97
N LEU A 816 21.50 -19.25 9.01
CA LEU A 816 20.28 -19.99 8.68
C LEU A 816 20.54 -21.49 8.62
N LYS A 817 19.68 -22.27 9.26
CA LYS A 817 19.77 -23.74 9.26
C LYS A 817 19.17 -24.39 8.02
N ALA A 818 18.05 -23.85 7.53
CA ALA A 818 17.19 -24.53 6.56
C ALA A 818 17.50 -24.09 5.14
N ARG A 819 17.02 -22.91 4.75
CA ARG A 819 17.10 -22.38 3.38
C ARG A 819 17.49 -20.91 3.39
N PRO A 820 18.01 -20.38 2.27
CA PRO A 820 18.15 -18.95 2.09
C PRO A 820 16.81 -18.22 2.22
N ILE A 821 16.88 -16.96 2.62
CA ILE A 821 15.74 -16.05 2.74
C ILE A 821 15.83 -14.94 1.68
N SER A 822 14.72 -14.26 1.46
CA SER A 822 14.70 -12.98 0.73
C SER A 822 15.61 -11.96 1.41
N ILE A 823 16.07 -10.98 0.65
CA ILE A 823 17.05 -10.00 1.11
C ILE A 823 16.50 -8.57 1.10
N HIS A 824 17.17 -7.68 1.83
CA HIS A 824 16.94 -6.24 1.72
C HIS A 824 17.36 -5.75 0.31
N PRO A 825 16.57 -4.90 -0.39
CA PRO A 825 16.93 -4.45 -1.75
C PRO A 825 18.22 -3.62 -1.80
N MET A 826 18.44 -2.82 -0.76
CA MET A 826 19.57 -1.90 -0.66
C MET A 826 20.86 -2.51 -0.10
N ILE A 827 20.73 -3.41 0.88
CA ILE A 827 21.84 -3.83 1.73
C ILE A 827 22.31 -5.22 1.30
N PRO A 828 23.61 -5.43 1.04
CA PRO A 828 24.18 -6.75 0.86
C PRO A 828 23.86 -7.67 2.05
N VAL A 829 23.29 -8.84 1.79
CA VAL A 829 22.95 -9.83 2.81
C VAL A 829 23.74 -11.11 2.56
N VAL A 830 24.79 -11.33 3.35
CA VAL A 830 25.59 -12.56 3.34
C VAL A 830 24.84 -13.63 4.11
N GLN A 831 24.48 -14.73 3.44
CA GLN A 831 23.74 -15.83 4.03
C GLN A 831 24.66 -17.02 4.26
N SER A 832 24.78 -17.40 5.53
CA SER A 832 25.62 -18.50 5.98
C SER A 832 24.75 -19.66 6.47
N THR A 833 25.21 -20.88 6.18
CA THR A 833 24.66 -22.12 6.72
C THR A 833 25.76 -22.93 7.40
N TRP A 834 25.39 -24.07 7.98
CA TRP A 834 26.33 -25.02 8.53
C TRP A 834 25.89 -26.45 8.20
N LYS A 835 26.86 -27.37 8.05
CA LYS A 835 26.56 -28.76 7.74
C LYS A 835 25.79 -29.42 8.89
N GLY A 836 24.55 -29.83 8.61
CA GLY A 836 23.79 -30.79 9.40
C GLY A 836 24.10 -32.24 9.00
N LYS A 837 23.44 -33.21 9.65
CA LYS A 837 23.56 -34.65 9.32
C LYS A 837 22.92 -35.06 7.98
N LEU A 838 22.11 -34.19 7.36
CA LEU A 838 21.39 -34.44 6.11
C LEU A 838 21.89 -33.51 5.00
N ALA A 839 21.86 -33.98 3.74
CA ALA A 839 22.16 -33.15 2.58
C ALA A 839 21.10 -32.02 2.48
N ASN A 840 21.56 -30.77 2.50
CA ASN A 840 20.69 -29.61 2.32
C ASN A 840 20.62 -29.30 0.81
N PRO A 841 19.44 -29.38 0.16
CA PRO A 841 19.32 -29.11 -1.29
C PRO A 841 19.69 -27.67 -1.64
N PHE A 842 19.60 -26.74 -0.69
CA PHE A 842 19.96 -25.33 -0.85
C PHE A 842 21.42 -25.02 -0.55
N GLN A 843 22.27 -26.03 -0.34
CA GLN A 843 23.65 -25.80 0.11
C GLN A 843 24.44 -24.86 -0.82
N ASN A 844 24.18 -24.93 -2.12
CA ASN A 844 24.83 -24.10 -3.13
C ASN A 844 24.26 -22.67 -3.21
N ASP A 845 23.14 -22.39 -2.55
CA ASP A 845 22.53 -21.06 -2.52
C ASP A 845 23.04 -20.17 -1.38
N PHE A 846 23.74 -20.75 -0.40
CA PHE A 846 24.40 -19.99 0.66
C PHE A 846 25.76 -19.44 0.20
N ASP A 847 26.13 -18.28 0.72
CA ASP A 847 27.43 -17.64 0.46
C ASP A 847 28.55 -18.34 1.23
N ILE A 848 28.27 -18.75 2.48
CA ILE A 848 29.25 -19.41 3.37
C ILE A 848 28.68 -20.69 3.96
N ASN A 849 29.50 -21.74 3.97
CA ASN A 849 29.29 -22.95 4.77
C ASN A 849 30.25 -22.93 5.96
N LEU A 850 29.75 -22.62 7.16
CA LEU A 850 30.58 -22.46 8.34
C LEU A 850 31.30 -23.76 8.73
N PRO A 851 32.63 -23.72 8.96
CA PRO A 851 33.38 -24.86 9.47
C PRO A 851 33.06 -25.10 10.96
N GLN A 852 33.38 -26.31 11.44
CA GLN A 852 33.24 -26.65 12.86
C GLN A 852 34.25 -25.91 13.75
N ASP A 853 35.41 -25.55 13.19
CA ASP A 853 36.42 -24.73 13.87
C ASP A 853 35.95 -23.27 13.91
N SER A 854 35.67 -22.76 15.11
CA SER A 854 35.14 -21.41 15.30
C SER A 854 36.14 -20.31 14.94
N THR A 855 37.44 -20.56 15.06
CA THR A 855 38.48 -19.59 14.67
C THR A 855 38.54 -19.48 13.16
N GLN A 856 38.52 -20.62 12.47
CA GLN A 856 38.44 -20.66 11.00
C GLN A 856 37.15 -19.99 10.51
N GLY A 857 36.01 -20.30 11.14
CA GLY A 857 34.72 -19.71 10.79
C GLY A 857 34.70 -18.19 10.97
N SER A 858 35.21 -17.67 12.09
CA SER A 858 35.29 -16.22 12.32
C SER A 858 36.19 -15.52 11.31
N THR A 859 37.24 -16.19 10.85
CA THR A 859 38.17 -15.67 9.83
C THR A 859 37.51 -15.58 8.47
N GLN A 860 36.79 -16.62 8.05
CA GLN A 860 36.01 -16.59 6.81
C GLN A 860 34.95 -15.48 6.81
N LEU A 861 34.30 -15.22 7.95
CA LEU A 861 33.31 -14.15 8.05
C LEU A 861 33.93 -12.75 7.90
N ILE A 862 35.12 -12.53 8.47
CA ILE A 862 35.84 -11.25 8.34
C ILE A 862 36.36 -11.06 6.91
N GLU A 863 36.94 -12.10 6.30
CA GLU A 863 37.37 -12.05 4.90
C GLU A 863 36.19 -11.75 3.96
N MET A 864 35.03 -12.39 4.19
CA MET A 864 33.81 -12.10 3.43
C MET A 864 33.35 -10.66 3.63
N LEU A 865 33.38 -10.14 4.86
CA LEU A 865 33.02 -8.74 5.13
C LEU A 865 33.92 -7.79 4.32
N GLU A 866 35.23 -7.99 4.35
CA GLU A 866 36.18 -7.16 3.59
C GLU A 866 35.92 -7.25 2.08
N GLN A 867 35.65 -8.44 1.54
CA GLN A 867 35.34 -8.65 0.13
C GLN A 867 34.03 -7.96 -0.28
N VAL A 868 32.98 -8.07 0.53
CA VAL A 868 31.69 -7.42 0.26
C VAL A 868 31.82 -5.90 0.34
N LEU A 869 32.45 -5.37 1.39
CA LEU A 869 32.68 -3.93 1.53
C LEU A 869 33.55 -3.37 0.39
N SER A 870 34.52 -4.15 -0.09
CA SER A 870 35.39 -3.80 -1.21
C SER A 870 34.76 -4.09 -2.58
N ARG A 871 33.51 -4.58 -2.63
CA ARG A 871 32.78 -4.95 -3.86
C ARG A 871 33.49 -6.03 -4.70
N GLN A 872 34.35 -6.83 -4.07
CA GLN A 872 35.01 -7.99 -4.69
C GLN A 872 34.11 -9.22 -4.69
N TYR A 873 33.09 -9.24 -3.82
CA TYR A 873 32.06 -10.27 -3.77
C TYR A 873 30.67 -9.64 -3.65
N THR A 874 29.72 -10.12 -4.44
CA THR A 874 28.30 -9.79 -4.29
C THR A 874 27.56 -11.04 -3.81
N PRO A 875 26.82 -10.99 -2.69
CA PRO A 875 26.11 -12.16 -2.18
C PRO A 875 25.14 -12.74 -3.22
N LYS A 876 24.99 -14.07 -3.24
CA LYS A 876 24.26 -14.79 -4.30
C LYS A 876 22.81 -14.33 -4.45
N ASN A 877 22.09 -14.14 -3.35
CA ASN A 877 20.71 -13.66 -3.40
C ASN A 877 20.59 -12.18 -3.76
N ASN A 878 21.65 -11.38 -3.57
CA ASN A 878 21.73 -10.02 -4.11
C ASN A 878 21.87 -10.03 -5.64
N VAL A 879 22.68 -10.95 -6.20
CA VAL A 879 22.80 -11.13 -7.66
C VAL A 879 21.47 -11.60 -8.28
N ARG A 880 20.75 -12.47 -7.58
CA ARG A 880 19.44 -13.00 -8.05
C ARG A 880 18.29 -12.01 -7.95
N HIS A 881 18.48 -10.85 -7.32
CA HIS A 881 17.43 -9.88 -7.04
C HIS A 881 16.23 -10.48 -6.27
N ASN A 882 16.45 -11.47 -5.40
CA ASN A 882 15.40 -12.06 -4.57
C ASN A 882 15.10 -11.16 -3.37
N ASN A 883 14.61 -9.95 -3.64
CA ASN A 883 14.42 -8.90 -2.65
C ASN A 883 12.95 -8.71 -2.25
N VAL A 884 12.77 -8.35 -0.99
CA VAL A 884 11.49 -7.95 -0.41
C VAL A 884 11.79 -6.82 0.57
N PHE A 885 11.01 -5.74 0.50
CA PHE A 885 11.05 -4.66 1.47
C PHE A 885 9.69 -4.53 2.10
N GLN A 886 9.67 -4.42 3.42
CA GLN A 886 8.44 -4.25 4.18
C GLN A 886 8.75 -3.49 5.45
N ILE A 887 8.02 -2.42 5.73
CA ILE A 887 8.16 -1.65 6.97
C ILE A 887 7.16 -2.22 7.99
N SER A 888 7.59 -2.33 9.24
CA SER A 888 6.66 -2.69 10.31
C SER A 888 5.68 -1.55 10.56
N ARG A 889 4.42 -1.85 10.89
CA ARG A 889 3.44 -0.84 11.34
C ARG A 889 3.36 -0.69 12.86
N GLY A 890 4.15 -1.47 13.62
CA GLY A 890 4.17 -1.39 15.08
C GLY A 890 2.96 -2.09 15.72
N MET A 891 2.91 -2.16 17.05
CA MET A 891 1.80 -2.83 17.75
C MET A 891 0.43 -2.12 17.59
N ARG A 892 0.42 -0.87 17.11
CA ARG A 892 -0.77 -0.04 16.88
C ARG A 892 -1.13 0.14 15.40
N GLY A 893 -0.39 -0.53 14.53
CA GLY A 893 -0.58 -0.38 13.10
C GLY A 893 -1.85 -1.06 12.61
N ILE A 894 -2.65 -0.31 11.86
CA ILE A 894 -3.95 -0.71 11.32
C ILE A 894 -4.13 -0.10 9.94
N SER A 895 -4.77 -0.83 9.01
CA SER A 895 -5.30 -0.24 7.79
C SER A 895 -6.67 0.40 8.07
N LEU A 896 -6.75 1.72 7.89
CA LEU A 896 -8.01 2.45 7.75
C LEU A 896 -8.16 2.79 6.28
#